data_AF-A0A9Q8WL29-F1
#
_entry.id   AF-A0A9Q8WL29-F1
#
_cell.length_a   1.000
_cell.length_b   1.000
_cell.length_c   1.000
_cell.angle_alpha   90.00
_cell.angle_beta   90.00
_cell.angle_gamma   90.00
#
_symmetry.space_group_name_H-M   'P 1'
#
loop_
_entity.id
_entity.type
_entity.pdbx_description
1 polymer ?
#
loop_
_entity_poly.entity_id
_entity_poly.type
_entity_poly.pdbx_seq_one_letter_code
_entity_poly.pdbx_strand_id
1 'polypeptide(L)'
;MAEIPAMQTVLILHAAKQPYETAEGYQVPEIQNEQEVLVKTEHIGLNPIDWKAPDFNFAIPTLPYISGRELVGRVVRRPQPSSTTAATTSQKQSQSRLREGDQVLVISTDYRDLRKAAYQEYVVTSDFNAARIPPNVSPRAGATLGVAFVAAALSLAVCMGVDFSHVLDGPDLLTILRSVPPESLPQDIRAECLSGIGNHERATAGDWVVIWGGSSTSANLAVQLARLAGLKVVTVVDKLRHGLRLSNHTVLRPDLLVDSHDPARAIDIIRANVGKDLRFALDTSGRESAGWLLRALTPSQDANAPPSPPDTPRNSAPTVKHLIGLTGLPKEQAPEAVAYHTVPIKVFHEVPAVGEALVTWLERLLESGLVSPPEVLGVEEGFEGINRGLDRMRKGEIRGGRMVVSLAPEGAAAAQEDVTREASVPPALVDSPMADGVAEEEPQPSETSQASSPEFTAQKLADTGLRRGSATLWQAGPAGDAVPRSFPDEQTDDRSNAAPRRNSLWQPKSAEIAVENARPSVKQTDVTPDWALRGKAGATRGQPLLTELDLVQRQRLPLELILNIIESLLPPNESSILPASHSATKALISFSRVSRSTYDFSTRLLRKRCMHIDSTSRLSLLLLSLFSPSPRGLPPTLSLKCITSLYLSPFGKSLDDKPTAMWVRELFCEVCDTLKRLIVDMPFGTLSGYDDHLDVRPTLTDGFQRLSKLEELICLRDYPALTFMQQTFTVNCWSLWPNLRRVVLFNAPMSSHWLWYDIANTAQLEQVVLARPLVPPRINVKDDYYHMLNSYDHLTPRKIKIVLADVESDLPEIETTRWDEYDPEGMLAIEKYDIPTSFYGDENATDLCCDWVKMAALNGSIWDWKSHPVDSPPVNAVQ
;
A
#
# COMPACT_ATOMS: atom_id res chain seq x y z
N MET A 1 -13.74 36.35 15.72
CA MET A 1 -13.19 35.09 15.18
C MET A 1 -12.26 34.51 16.22
N ALA A 2 -12.32 33.20 16.46
CA ALA A 2 -11.30 32.56 17.31
C ALA A 2 -9.94 32.71 16.63
N GLU A 3 -8.91 33.03 17.40
CA GLU A 3 -7.55 33.14 16.90
C GLU A 3 -7.09 31.76 16.39
N ILE A 4 -6.62 31.69 15.14
CA ILE A 4 -6.11 30.44 14.55
C ILE A 4 -4.71 30.22 15.13
N PRO A 5 -4.45 29.09 15.81
CA PRO A 5 -3.15 28.86 16.42
C PRO A 5 -2.07 28.63 15.35
N ALA A 6 -0.81 28.90 15.69
CA ALA A 6 0.31 28.58 14.81
C ALA A 6 0.58 27.06 14.73
N MET A 7 0.25 26.34 15.82
CA MET A 7 0.46 24.90 15.96
C MET A 7 -0.85 24.19 16.26
N GLN A 8 -0.92 22.92 15.89
CA GLN A 8 -2.05 22.03 16.06
C GLN A 8 -1.62 20.63 16.51
N THR A 9 -2.59 19.87 16.96
CA THR A 9 -2.51 18.43 17.20
C THR A 9 -2.90 17.67 15.93
N VAL A 10 -2.19 16.59 15.66
CA VAL A 10 -2.43 15.68 14.54
C VAL A 10 -2.30 14.23 15.01
N LEU A 11 -2.83 13.27 14.24
CA LEU A 11 -2.64 11.85 14.47
C LEU A 11 -1.78 11.23 13.35
N ILE A 12 -0.68 10.59 13.73
CA ILE A 12 0.41 10.19 12.83
C ILE A 12 0.59 8.70 12.80
N LEU A 13 0.75 8.14 11.61
CA LEU A 13 1.30 6.81 11.43
C LEU A 13 2.81 6.90 11.25
N HIS A 14 3.57 6.35 12.20
CA HIS A 14 5.04 6.36 12.15
C HIS A 14 5.61 5.23 11.30
N ALA A 15 4.95 4.09 11.26
CA ALA A 15 5.25 2.98 10.37
C ALA A 15 3.99 2.15 10.09
N ALA A 16 4.00 1.40 9.00
CA ALA A 16 2.94 0.43 8.73
C ALA A 16 2.86 -0.62 9.85
N LYS A 17 1.66 -1.19 10.04
CA LYS A 17 1.32 -2.14 11.11
C LYS A 17 1.52 -1.58 12.53
N GLN A 18 1.54 -0.26 12.69
CA GLN A 18 1.50 0.41 13.98
C GLN A 18 0.17 1.15 14.15
N PRO A 19 -0.31 1.34 15.40
CA PRO A 19 -1.38 2.27 15.66
C PRO A 19 -0.94 3.69 15.30
N TYR A 20 -1.92 4.56 15.06
CA TYR A 20 -1.64 5.98 14.92
C TYR A 20 -1.28 6.58 16.30
N GLU A 21 -0.41 7.58 16.34
CA GLU A 21 0.01 8.25 17.58
C GLU A 21 -0.34 9.74 17.50
N THR A 22 -0.85 10.28 18.61
CA THR A 22 -1.11 11.72 18.74
C THR A 22 0.21 12.47 18.80
N ALA A 23 0.33 13.54 18.00
CA ALA A 23 1.48 14.42 18.00
C ALA A 23 1.04 15.88 18.08
N GLU A 24 1.66 16.62 19.01
CA GLU A 24 1.45 18.05 19.18
C GLU A 24 2.55 18.87 18.46
N GLY A 25 2.32 20.17 18.29
CA GLY A 25 3.34 21.09 17.77
C GLY A 25 3.52 21.04 16.25
N TYR A 26 2.54 20.52 15.51
CA TYR A 26 2.52 20.53 14.05
C TYR A 26 2.03 21.88 13.55
N GLN A 27 2.61 22.41 12.48
CA GLN A 27 2.14 23.68 11.92
C GLN A 27 0.71 23.54 11.38
N VAL A 28 -0.12 24.56 11.63
CA VAL A 28 -1.41 24.68 10.95
C VAL A 28 -1.15 24.90 9.46
N PRO A 29 -1.81 24.18 8.53
CA PRO A 29 -1.44 24.23 7.14
C PRO A 29 -1.81 25.57 6.50
N GLU A 30 -0.96 26.03 5.59
CA GLU A 30 -1.18 27.27 4.85
C GLU A 30 -2.03 27.02 3.60
N ILE A 31 -2.89 28.00 3.28
CA ILE A 31 -3.64 28.07 2.02
C ILE A 31 -2.66 28.45 0.92
N GLN A 32 -2.60 27.66 -0.15
CA GLN A 32 -1.62 27.85 -1.23
C GLN A 32 -2.24 28.45 -2.51
N ASN A 33 -3.56 28.39 -2.67
CA ASN A 33 -4.23 28.90 -3.87
C ASN A 33 -5.61 29.49 -3.55
N GLU A 34 -6.22 30.15 -4.54
CA GLU A 34 -7.49 30.88 -4.40
C GLU A 34 -8.73 29.97 -4.24
N GLN A 35 -8.57 28.66 -4.44
CA GLN A 35 -9.64 27.67 -4.28
C GLN A 35 -9.52 26.89 -2.97
N GLU A 36 -8.47 27.12 -2.18
CA GLU A 36 -8.26 26.46 -0.89
C GLU A 36 -8.85 27.26 0.27
N VAL A 37 -9.49 26.56 1.22
CA VAL A 37 -9.96 27.13 2.49
C VAL A 37 -9.39 26.33 3.67
N LEU A 38 -9.26 26.98 4.82
CA LEU A 38 -8.88 26.32 6.07
C LEU A 38 -10.14 25.98 6.87
N VAL A 39 -10.26 24.72 7.28
CA VAL A 39 -11.39 24.17 8.02
C VAL A 39 -10.90 23.70 9.40
N LYS A 40 -11.61 24.09 10.46
CA LYS A 40 -11.42 23.52 11.80
C LYS A 40 -12.28 22.27 11.93
N THR A 41 -11.65 21.14 12.19
CA THR A 41 -12.30 19.83 12.30
C THR A 41 -13.19 19.75 13.54
N GLU A 42 -14.44 19.29 13.37
CA GLU A 42 -15.39 19.07 14.48
C GLU A 42 -15.71 17.56 14.64
N HIS A 43 -15.90 16.85 13.52
CA HIS A 43 -16.15 15.41 13.49
C HIS A 43 -15.38 14.73 12.36
N ILE A 44 -14.94 13.50 12.57
CA ILE A 44 -14.22 12.69 11.58
C ILE A 44 -15.03 11.43 11.27
N GLY A 45 -15.23 11.12 10.00
CA GLY A 45 -15.84 9.87 9.55
C GLY A 45 -14.79 8.80 9.32
N LEU A 46 -14.89 7.64 9.99
CA LEU A 46 -13.92 6.55 9.81
C LEU A 46 -14.32 5.65 8.65
N ASN A 47 -13.34 5.32 7.80
CA ASN A 47 -13.48 4.48 6.63
C ASN A 47 -12.69 3.17 6.77
N PRO A 48 -13.10 2.08 6.09
CA PRO A 48 -12.34 0.84 6.10
C PRO A 48 -10.88 1.02 5.65
N ILE A 49 -10.61 1.94 4.72
CA ILE A 49 -9.25 2.23 4.26
C ILE A 49 -8.35 2.78 5.37
N ASP A 50 -8.91 3.44 6.39
CA ASP A 50 -8.13 4.07 7.44
C ASP A 50 -7.46 3.05 8.37
N TRP A 51 -8.05 1.86 8.56
CA TRP A 51 -7.40 0.76 9.30
C TRP A 51 -6.70 -0.23 8.36
N LYS A 52 -7.22 -0.43 7.14
CA LYS A 52 -6.63 -1.35 6.17
C LYS A 52 -5.29 -0.84 5.65
N ALA A 53 -5.16 0.45 5.35
CA ALA A 53 -3.92 1.01 4.79
C ALA A 53 -2.71 0.75 5.71
N PRO A 54 -2.76 1.03 7.03
CA PRO A 54 -1.70 0.63 7.97
C PRO A 54 -1.46 -0.87 8.06
N ASP A 55 -2.52 -1.68 8.19
CA ASP A 55 -2.40 -3.13 8.43
C ASP A 55 -1.79 -3.88 7.24
N PHE A 56 -2.19 -3.47 6.04
CA PHE A 56 -1.78 -4.07 4.77
C PHE A 56 -0.77 -3.23 4.00
N ASN A 57 -0.22 -2.16 4.60
CA ASN A 57 0.81 -1.29 4.04
C ASN A 57 0.56 -0.85 2.59
N PHE A 58 -0.63 -0.30 2.30
CA PHE A 58 -0.97 0.23 0.98
C PHE A 58 -1.55 1.63 1.10
N ALA A 59 -1.48 2.43 0.03
CA ALA A 59 -1.98 3.80 0.01
C ALA A 59 -1.39 4.70 1.12
N ILE A 60 -0.13 4.44 1.49
CA ILE A 60 0.68 5.26 2.41
C ILE A 60 1.83 5.85 1.58
N PRO A 61 1.71 7.11 1.11
CA PRO A 61 2.68 7.68 0.17
C PRO A 61 4.04 8.02 0.80
N THR A 62 4.05 8.30 2.11
CA THR A 62 5.26 8.65 2.86
C THR A 62 5.07 8.31 4.34
N LEU A 63 6.15 8.17 5.10
CA LEU A 63 6.14 8.06 6.55
C LEU A 63 7.10 9.11 7.14
N PRO A 64 6.74 9.81 8.23
CA PRO A 64 5.45 9.75 8.94
C PRO A 64 4.27 10.25 8.10
N TYR A 65 3.09 9.70 8.35
CA TYR A 65 1.88 9.92 7.54
C TYR A 65 0.71 10.45 8.38
N ILE A 66 0.02 11.49 7.91
CA ILE A 66 -1.26 11.93 8.47
C ILE A 66 -2.37 11.35 7.57
N SER A 67 -3.32 10.62 8.16
CA SER A 67 -4.37 9.90 7.42
C SER A 67 -5.76 10.52 7.62
N GLY A 68 -6.79 9.79 7.22
CA GLY A 68 -8.20 10.17 7.34
C GLY A 68 -8.74 10.75 6.04
N ARG A 69 -9.92 10.29 5.63
CA ARG A 69 -10.47 10.56 4.29
C ARG A 69 -11.70 11.46 4.27
N GLU A 70 -12.28 11.77 5.42
CA GLU A 70 -13.38 12.72 5.50
C GLU A 70 -13.54 13.31 6.90
N LEU A 71 -14.08 14.52 6.96
CA LEU A 71 -14.45 15.19 8.20
C LEU A 71 -15.60 16.16 7.98
N VAL A 72 -16.30 16.53 9.04
CA VAL A 72 -17.14 17.73 9.10
C VAL A 72 -16.48 18.75 10.01
N GLY A 73 -16.47 19.99 9.56
CA GLY A 73 -15.85 21.08 10.30
C GLY A 73 -16.37 22.45 9.85
N ARG A 74 -15.75 23.50 10.36
CA ARG A 74 -16.12 24.89 10.09
C ARG A 74 -15.03 25.62 9.33
N VAL A 75 -15.39 26.33 8.27
CA VAL A 75 -14.44 27.18 7.54
C VAL A 75 -14.01 28.33 8.45
N VAL A 76 -12.70 28.46 8.70
CA VAL A 76 -12.13 29.48 9.61
C VAL A 76 -11.26 30.52 8.90
N ARG A 77 -10.77 30.22 7.68
CA ARG A 77 -9.97 31.15 6.88
C ARG A 77 -10.17 30.91 5.39
N ARG A 78 -10.27 31.98 4.63
CA ARG A 78 -10.27 31.99 3.14
C ARG A 78 -8.97 32.59 2.57
N PRO A 79 -8.72 32.45 1.26
CA PRO A 79 -7.66 33.20 0.58
C PRO A 79 -7.90 34.71 0.71
N GLN A 80 -6.83 35.43 1.04
CA GLN A 80 -6.83 36.90 1.00
C GLN A 80 -6.82 37.35 -0.46
N PRO A 81 -7.69 38.28 -0.89
CA PRO A 81 -7.63 38.81 -2.25
C PRO A 81 -6.28 39.49 -2.48
N SER A 82 -5.55 39.08 -3.52
CA SER A 82 -4.26 39.66 -3.85
C SER A 82 -4.44 41.15 -4.20
N SER A 83 -3.72 42.03 -3.50
CA SER A 83 -3.85 43.49 -3.64
C SER A 83 -3.15 44.06 -4.88
N THR A 84 -2.85 43.25 -5.89
CA THR A 84 -1.90 43.61 -6.97
C THR A 84 -2.42 43.52 -8.41
N THR A 85 -3.69 43.21 -8.66
CA THR A 85 -4.23 43.24 -10.04
C THR A 85 -5.53 44.04 -10.13
N ALA A 86 -5.47 45.09 -10.96
CA ALA A 86 -6.65 45.88 -11.32
C ALA A 86 -7.67 44.98 -12.03
N ALA A 87 -8.84 44.86 -11.43
CA ALA A 87 -9.93 44.04 -11.92
C ALA A 87 -10.31 44.42 -13.36
N THR A 88 -10.09 43.49 -14.29
CA THR A 88 -10.79 43.47 -15.57
C THR A 88 -12.08 42.67 -15.40
N THR A 89 -13.11 43.07 -16.13
CA THR A 89 -14.52 42.66 -15.97
C THR A 89 -14.79 41.15 -16.12
N SER A 90 -13.76 40.36 -16.48
CA SER A 90 -13.81 38.90 -16.65
C SER A 90 -13.33 38.11 -15.42
N GLN A 91 -12.79 38.75 -14.37
CA GLN A 91 -12.29 38.11 -13.13
C GLN A 91 -13.33 38.00 -12.00
N LYS A 92 -14.63 37.89 -12.33
CA LYS A 92 -15.69 37.68 -11.31
C LYS A 92 -15.77 36.23 -10.77
N GLN A 93 -14.90 35.33 -11.25
CA GLN A 93 -14.96 33.88 -10.98
C GLN A 93 -13.92 33.32 -9.98
N SER A 94 -12.93 34.08 -9.49
CA SER A 94 -11.86 33.52 -8.63
C SER A 94 -12.04 33.76 -7.14
N GLN A 95 -13.28 33.65 -6.64
CA GLN A 95 -13.52 33.56 -5.19
C GLN A 95 -14.11 32.19 -4.86
N SER A 96 -13.52 31.54 -3.86
CA SER A 96 -14.05 30.28 -3.34
C SER A 96 -15.54 30.38 -3.03
N ARG A 97 -16.28 29.32 -3.37
CA ARG A 97 -17.73 29.23 -3.11
C ARG A 97 -18.08 29.14 -1.61
N LEU A 98 -17.09 28.83 -0.77
CA LEU A 98 -17.24 28.65 0.68
C LEU A 98 -16.93 29.94 1.44
N ARG A 99 -17.66 30.17 2.54
CA ARG A 99 -17.51 31.36 3.38
C ARG A 99 -17.04 30.98 4.78
N GLU A 100 -16.34 31.89 5.42
CA GLU A 100 -15.99 31.73 6.85
C GLU A 100 -17.27 31.54 7.68
N GLY A 101 -17.26 30.55 8.56
CA GLY A 101 -18.40 30.13 9.35
C GLY A 101 -19.23 28.99 8.74
N ASP A 102 -19.10 28.73 7.44
CA ASP A 102 -19.80 27.61 6.79
C ASP A 102 -19.40 26.30 7.45
N GLN A 103 -20.40 25.46 7.73
CA GLN A 103 -20.20 24.08 8.18
C GLN A 103 -20.13 23.17 6.96
N VAL A 104 -19.03 22.47 6.80
CA VAL A 104 -18.70 21.72 5.58
C VAL A 104 -18.27 20.30 5.89
N LEU A 105 -18.75 19.36 5.07
CA LEU A 105 -18.19 18.04 4.88
C LEU A 105 -17.02 18.16 3.91
N VAL A 106 -15.82 17.87 4.37
CA VAL A 106 -14.61 17.79 3.55
C VAL A 106 -14.38 16.33 3.17
N ILE A 107 -14.21 16.09 1.86
CA ILE A 107 -13.97 14.75 1.31
C ILE A 107 -12.51 14.68 0.85
N SER A 108 -11.64 14.20 1.73
CA SER A 108 -10.18 14.22 1.61
C SER A 108 -9.64 12.98 0.90
N THR A 109 -9.98 12.80 -0.37
CA THR A 109 -9.43 11.69 -1.18
C THR A 109 -8.04 11.98 -1.74
N ASP A 110 -7.58 13.24 -1.73
CA ASP A 110 -6.22 13.66 -2.14
C ASP A 110 -5.20 13.39 -1.01
N TYR A 111 -4.85 12.11 -0.85
CA TYR A 111 -4.09 11.62 0.29
C TYR A 111 -2.57 11.81 0.18
N ARG A 112 -2.11 12.30 -0.96
CA ARG A 112 -0.68 12.63 -1.16
C ARG A 112 -0.36 13.99 -0.57
N ASP A 113 -1.34 14.89 -0.48
CA ASP A 113 -1.22 16.15 0.23
C ASP A 113 -1.67 16.01 1.69
N LEU A 114 -0.70 15.85 2.60
CA LEU A 114 -0.99 15.67 4.03
C LEU A 114 -1.68 16.89 4.67
N ARG A 115 -1.63 18.07 4.05
CA ARG A 115 -2.38 19.26 4.52
C ARG A 115 -3.89 19.05 4.43
N LYS A 116 -4.32 18.12 3.58
CA LYS A 116 -5.73 17.81 3.30
C LYS A 116 -6.23 16.58 4.08
N ALA A 117 -5.36 15.87 4.79
CA ALA A 117 -5.73 14.66 5.54
C ALA A 117 -6.65 14.98 6.73
N ALA A 118 -7.60 14.10 7.08
CA ALA A 118 -8.63 14.42 8.08
C ALA A 118 -8.18 14.31 9.55
N TYR A 119 -7.11 13.58 9.85
CA TYR A 119 -6.66 13.34 11.23
C TYR A 119 -5.78 14.49 11.77
N GLN A 120 -6.30 15.71 11.71
CA GLN A 120 -5.69 16.93 12.25
C GLN A 120 -6.76 17.97 12.63
N GLU A 121 -6.43 18.89 13.53
CA GLU A 121 -7.39 19.90 14.03
C GLU A 121 -7.78 20.93 12.98
N TYR A 122 -6.85 21.29 12.10
CA TYR A 122 -7.03 22.24 11.02
C TYR A 122 -6.59 21.64 9.70
N VAL A 123 -7.52 21.56 8.75
CA VAL A 123 -7.34 20.94 7.45
C VAL A 123 -7.49 21.99 6.37
N VAL A 124 -6.58 21.99 5.40
CA VAL A 124 -6.79 22.74 4.15
C VAL A 124 -7.57 21.86 3.19
N THR A 125 -8.53 22.44 2.47
CA THR A 125 -9.24 21.72 1.42
C THR A 125 -9.55 22.62 0.24
N SER A 126 -9.58 22.02 -0.94
CA SER A 126 -10.11 22.69 -2.14
C SER A 126 -11.63 22.80 -2.01
N ASP A 127 -12.20 23.94 -2.40
CA ASP A 127 -13.62 24.21 -2.26
C ASP A 127 -14.51 23.28 -3.10
N PHE A 128 -14.01 22.79 -4.23
CA PHE A 128 -14.63 21.75 -5.05
C PHE A 128 -14.57 20.34 -4.42
N ASN A 129 -13.95 20.17 -3.24
CA ASN A 129 -13.94 18.90 -2.49
C ASN A 129 -14.67 18.98 -1.13
N ALA A 130 -15.40 20.07 -0.85
CA ALA A 130 -16.04 20.28 0.45
C ALA A 130 -17.51 20.74 0.37
N ALA A 131 -18.49 19.84 0.58
CA ALA A 131 -19.91 20.17 0.54
C ALA A 131 -20.40 20.88 1.82
N ARG A 132 -21.22 21.92 1.72
CA ARG A 132 -21.91 22.51 2.87
C ARG A 132 -22.91 21.54 3.47
N ILE A 133 -22.94 21.46 4.79
CA ILE A 133 -23.94 20.70 5.54
C ILE A 133 -25.14 21.61 5.81
N PRO A 134 -26.33 21.32 5.28
CA PRO A 134 -27.51 22.16 5.51
C PRO A 134 -28.04 21.98 6.94
N PRO A 135 -28.79 22.96 7.49
CA PRO A 135 -29.23 22.94 8.89
C PRO A 135 -30.14 21.76 9.28
N ASN A 136 -30.77 21.10 8.31
CA ASN A 136 -31.59 19.89 8.52
C ASN A 136 -30.76 18.60 8.68
N VAL A 137 -29.44 18.67 8.54
CA VAL A 137 -28.52 17.54 8.73
C VAL A 137 -27.57 17.86 9.88
N SER A 138 -27.51 16.99 10.90
CA SER A 138 -26.58 17.19 12.00
C SER A 138 -25.12 17.05 11.51
N PRO A 139 -24.17 17.83 12.06
CA PRO A 139 -22.76 17.73 11.66
C PRO A 139 -22.20 16.31 11.82
N ARG A 140 -22.58 15.61 12.89
CA ARG A 140 -22.22 14.21 13.13
C ARG A 140 -22.74 13.28 12.03
N ALA A 141 -24.01 13.42 11.64
CA ALA A 141 -24.57 12.64 10.54
C ALA A 141 -23.90 13.01 9.21
N GLY A 142 -23.58 14.27 8.96
CA GLY A 142 -22.84 14.71 7.78
C GLY A 142 -21.49 13.99 7.60
N ALA A 143 -20.80 13.68 8.69
CA ALA A 143 -19.53 12.94 8.70
C ALA A 143 -19.65 11.45 8.32
N THR A 144 -20.81 11.00 7.84
CA THR A 144 -21.03 9.62 7.38
C THR A 144 -21.11 9.49 5.85
N LEU A 145 -21.10 10.61 5.13
CA LEU A 145 -21.40 10.69 3.70
C LEU A 145 -20.16 10.59 2.80
N GLY A 146 -19.09 11.31 3.12
CA GLY A 146 -18.05 11.79 2.19
C GLY A 146 -17.60 10.81 1.11
N VAL A 147 -16.64 9.95 1.42
CA VAL A 147 -16.01 9.02 0.47
C VAL A 147 -17.03 8.06 -0.13
N ALA A 148 -18.01 7.63 0.67
CA ALA A 148 -19.04 6.70 0.22
C ALA A 148 -19.96 7.32 -0.85
N PHE A 149 -20.28 8.61 -0.72
CA PHE A 149 -21.05 9.37 -1.71
C PHE A 149 -20.28 9.47 -3.03
N VAL A 150 -19.01 9.85 -2.98
CA VAL A 150 -18.17 9.96 -4.18
C VAL A 150 -18.04 8.61 -4.88
N ALA A 151 -17.79 7.53 -4.12
CA ALA A 151 -17.72 6.18 -4.65
C ALA A 151 -19.02 5.75 -5.34
N ALA A 152 -20.17 5.97 -4.69
CA ALA A 152 -21.48 5.64 -5.23
C ALA A 152 -21.78 6.46 -6.49
N ALA A 153 -21.60 7.78 -6.43
CA ALA A 153 -21.89 8.68 -7.54
C ALA A 153 -21.02 8.38 -8.76
N LEU A 154 -19.71 8.17 -8.59
CA LEU A 154 -18.81 7.82 -9.70
C LEU A 154 -19.10 6.43 -10.29
N SER A 155 -19.47 5.45 -9.44
CA SER A 155 -19.87 4.13 -9.94
C SER A 155 -21.08 4.22 -10.86
N LEU A 156 -22.08 5.02 -10.50
CA LEU A 156 -23.30 5.18 -11.31
C LEU A 156 -23.06 6.11 -12.51
N ALA A 157 -22.51 7.31 -12.29
CA ALA A 157 -22.44 8.34 -13.31
C ALA A 157 -21.31 8.13 -14.32
N VAL A 158 -20.17 7.54 -13.92
CA VAL A 158 -19.04 7.29 -14.82
C VAL A 158 -19.11 5.87 -15.37
N CYS A 159 -19.09 4.86 -14.49
CA CYS A 159 -18.99 3.46 -14.94
C CYS A 159 -20.30 2.95 -15.57
N MET A 160 -21.47 3.36 -15.07
CA MET A 160 -22.77 3.02 -15.68
C MET A 160 -23.30 4.12 -16.61
N GLY A 161 -22.65 5.28 -16.66
CA GLY A 161 -23.06 6.41 -17.48
C GLY A 161 -24.41 7.02 -17.11
N VAL A 162 -24.87 6.90 -15.86
CA VAL A 162 -26.13 7.51 -15.40
C VAL A 162 -26.05 9.04 -15.54
N ASP A 163 -27.06 9.64 -16.19
CA ASP A 163 -27.23 11.09 -16.27
C ASP A 163 -28.15 11.59 -15.15
N PHE A 164 -27.61 12.38 -14.22
CA PHE A 164 -28.38 12.95 -13.10
C PHE A 164 -28.94 14.35 -13.39
N SER A 165 -28.85 14.86 -14.62
CA SER A 165 -29.32 16.22 -14.97
C SER A 165 -30.80 16.45 -14.65
N HIS A 166 -31.61 15.40 -14.70
CA HIS A 166 -33.04 15.45 -14.35
C HIS A 166 -33.32 15.40 -12.83
N VAL A 167 -32.30 15.16 -12.00
CA VAL A 167 -32.40 15.06 -10.53
C VAL A 167 -31.77 16.28 -9.88
N LEU A 168 -32.57 17.32 -9.61
CA LEU A 168 -32.12 18.59 -9.01
C LEU A 168 -30.92 19.22 -9.73
N ASP A 169 -30.99 19.29 -11.06
CA ASP A 169 -29.92 19.79 -11.92
C ASP A 169 -28.57 19.13 -11.57
N GLY A 170 -28.60 17.80 -11.41
CA GLY A 170 -27.41 17.00 -11.11
C GLY A 170 -26.44 16.91 -12.29
N PRO A 171 -25.29 16.27 -12.11
CA PRO A 171 -24.28 16.22 -13.16
C PRO A 171 -24.50 15.10 -14.18
N ASP A 172 -24.21 15.40 -15.45
CA ASP A 172 -23.75 14.40 -16.42
C ASP A 172 -22.22 14.32 -16.40
N LEU A 173 -21.67 13.45 -15.56
CA LEU A 173 -20.20 13.35 -15.37
C LEU A 173 -19.46 12.84 -16.60
N LEU A 174 -20.06 11.99 -17.44
CA LEU A 174 -19.42 11.54 -18.67
C LEU A 174 -19.25 12.70 -19.64
N THR A 175 -20.27 13.56 -19.76
CA THR A 175 -20.18 14.76 -20.59
C THR A 175 -19.12 15.72 -20.06
N ILE A 176 -19.06 15.94 -18.75
CA ILE A 176 -18.01 16.78 -18.11
C ILE A 176 -16.61 16.21 -18.39
N LEU A 177 -16.38 14.92 -18.13
CA LEU A 177 -15.08 14.26 -18.31
C LEU A 177 -14.61 14.24 -19.78
N ARG A 178 -15.53 14.12 -20.74
CA ARG A 178 -15.20 14.15 -22.17
C ARG A 178 -15.01 15.57 -22.71
N SER A 179 -15.44 16.59 -21.98
CA SER A 179 -15.25 17.99 -22.35
C SER A 179 -13.90 18.57 -21.90
N VAL A 180 -13.27 17.97 -20.88
CA VAL A 180 -11.95 18.39 -20.42
C VAL A 180 -10.85 17.80 -21.33
N PRO A 181 -9.69 18.47 -21.45
CA PRO A 181 -8.59 17.95 -22.27
C PRO A 181 -8.12 16.58 -21.75
N PRO A 182 -7.98 15.54 -22.60
CA PRO A 182 -7.60 14.19 -22.16
C PRO A 182 -6.33 14.11 -21.31
N GLU A 183 -5.36 14.99 -21.56
CA GLU A 183 -4.10 15.11 -20.83
C GLU A 183 -4.27 15.61 -19.38
N SER A 184 -5.39 16.28 -19.08
CA SER A 184 -5.74 16.69 -17.71
C SER A 184 -6.29 15.54 -16.86
N LEU A 185 -6.65 14.42 -17.51
CA LEU A 185 -7.09 13.22 -16.81
C LEU A 185 -5.86 12.36 -16.40
N PRO A 186 -5.86 11.79 -15.18
CA PRO A 186 -4.80 10.90 -14.72
C PRO A 186 -4.65 9.70 -15.65
N GLN A 187 -3.41 9.33 -15.95
CA GLN A 187 -3.11 8.35 -17.00
C GLN A 187 -3.75 6.98 -16.74
N ASP A 188 -3.78 6.55 -15.49
CA ASP A 188 -4.29 5.25 -15.03
C ASP A 188 -5.81 5.11 -15.15
N ILE A 189 -6.55 6.21 -15.11
CA ILE A 189 -8.04 6.20 -15.19
C ILE A 189 -8.59 6.80 -16.49
N ARG A 190 -7.72 7.36 -17.34
CA ARG A 190 -8.13 8.06 -18.57
C ARG A 190 -8.99 7.19 -19.48
N ALA A 191 -8.63 5.92 -19.64
CA ALA A 191 -9.37 4.98 -20.48
C ALA A 191 -10.78 4.72 -19.97
N GLU A 192 -10.95 4.54 -18.65
CA GLU A 192 -12.26 4.40 -17.99
C GLU A 192 -13.12 5.64 -18.23
N CYS A 193 -12.54 6.84 -18.03
CA CYS A 193 -13.28 8.10 -18.13
C CYS A 193 -13.76 8.43 -19.56
N LEU A 194 -12.94 8.13 -20.57
CA LEU A 194 -13.23 8.51 -21.96
C LEU A 194 -13.96 7.41 -22.73
N SER A 195 -13.58 6.16 -22.50
CA SER A 195 -13.96 5.00 -23.31
C SER A 195 -14.51 3.82 -22.50
N GLY A 196 -14.65 3.92 -21.17
CA GLY A 196 -15.15 2.82 -20.34
C GLY A 196 -16.58 2.39 -20.69
N ILE A 197 -17.42 3.33 -21.09
CA ILE A 197 -18.80 3.06 -21.54
C ILE A 197 -19.21 3.96 -22.72
N GLY A 198 -19.81 3.36 -23.75
CA GLY A 198 -20.32 4.06 -24.93
C GLY A 198 -21.65 4.79 -24.66
N ASN A 199 -21.95 5.82 -25.45
CA ASN A 199 -23.19 6.60 -25.29
C ASN A 199 -24.48 5.77 -25.42
N HIS A 200 -24.45 4.72 -26.25
CA HIS A 200 -25.57 3.81 -26.45
C HIS A 200 -25.69 2.74 -25.36
N GLU A 201 -24.68 2.62 -24.49
CA GLU A 201 -24.61 1.63 -23.41
C GLU A 201 -24.95 2.24 -22.05
N ARG A 202 -25.14 3.57 -21.97
CA ARG A 202 -25.48 4.28 -20.74
C ARG A 202 -26.74 3.68 -20.08
N ALA A 203 -26.76 3.66 -18.76
CA ALA A 203 -27.93 3.28 -17.98
C ALA A 203 -29.04 4.32 -18.12
N THR A 204 -30.28 3.84 -18.21
CA THR A 204 -31.50 4.64 -18.36
C THR A 204 -32.55 4.21 -17.35
N ALA A 205 -33.54 5.07 -17.08
CA ALA A 205 -34.61 4.74 -16.14
C ALA A 205 -35.28 3.40 -16.50
N GLY A 206 -35.45 2.54 -15.50
CA GLY A 206 -35.99 1.18 -15.65
C GLY A 206 -34.93 0.08 -15.80
N ASP A 207 -33.68 0.41 -16.13
CA ASP A 207 -32.57 -0.56 -16.14
C ASP A 207 -32.33 -1.14 -14.74
N TRP A 208 -31.88 -2.39 -14.68
CA TRP A 208 -31.55 -3.09 -13.44
C TRP A 208 -30.08 -2.98 -13.07
N VAL A 209 -29.81 -2.73 -11.79
CA VAL A 209 -28.48 -2.86 -11.18
C VAL A 209 -28.51 -3.82 -9.99
N VAL A 210 -27.56 -4.76 -9.96
CA VAL A 210 -27.34 -5.62 -8.79
C VAL A 210 -26.20 -5.06 -7.95
N ILE A 211 -26.45 -4.78 -6.67
CA ILE A 211 -25.44 -4.28 -5.73
C ILE A 211 -25.12 -5.38 -4.72
N TRP A 212 -23.90 -5.91 -4.76
CA TRP A 212 -23.39 -6.89 -3.80
C TRP A 212 -22.66 -6.20 -2.64
N GLY A 213 -22.92 -6.69 -1.42
CA GLY A 213 -22.44 -6.05 -0.19
C GLY A 213 -23.38 -4.95 0.29
N GLY A 214 -24.69 -5.18 0.15
CA GLY A 214 -25.77 -4.21 0.38
C GLY A 214 -25.80 -3.47 1.72
N SER A 215 -25.06 -3.95 2.72
CA SER A 215 -24.91 -3.30 4.03
C SER A 215 -23.75 -2.30 4.09
N SER A 216 -22.94 -2.15 3.04
CA SER A 216 -21.85 -1.19 3.00
C SER A 216 -22.39 0.25 2.86
N THR A 217 -21.59 1.22 3.29
CA THR A 217 -21.96 2.65 3.18
C THR A 217 -22.09 3.09 1.73
N SER A 218 -21.19 2.63 0.86
CA SER A 218 -21.26 2.92 -0.57
C SER A 218 -22.49 2.28 -1.21
N ALA A 219 -22.87 1.06 -0.82
CA ALA A 219 -24.10 0.44 -1.28
C ALA A 219 -25.34 1.22 -0.82
N ASN A 220 -25.36 1.70 0.43
CA ASN A 220 -26.44 2.54 0.94
C ASN A 220 -26.66 3.76 0.03
N LEU A 221 -25.62 4.54 -0.25
CA LEU A 221 -25.73 5.74 -1.09
C LEU A 221 -25.98 5.39 -2.56
N ALA A 222 -25.42 4.30 -3.08
CA ALA A 222 -25.68 3.83 -4.43
C ALA A 222 -27.16 3.45 -4.63
N VAL A 223 -27.79 2.79 -3.65
CA VAL A 223 -29.24 2.49 -3.69
C VAL A 223 -30.05 3.78 -3.79
N GLN A 224 -29.75 4.77 -2.94
CA GLN A 224 -30.47 6.06 -2.95
C GLN A 224 -30.35 6.76 -4.30
N LEU A 225 -29.12 6.91 -4.80
CA LEU A 225 -28.86 7.60 -6.07
C LEU A 225 -29.43 6.84 -7.28
N ALA A 226 -29.30 5.51 -7.32
CA ALA A 226 -29.85 4.69 -8.40
C ALA A 226 -31.37 4.84 -8.50
N ARG A 227 -32.07 4.88 -7.35
CA ARG A 227 -33.53 5.10 -7.33
C ARG A 227 -33.92 6.51 -7.79
N LEU A 228 -33.15 7.53 -7.44
CA LEU A 228 -33.39 8.90 -7.94
C LEU A 228 -33.25 8.99 -9.47
N ALA A 229 -32.36 8.20 -10.07
CA ALA A 229 -32.23 8.06 -11.52
C ALA A 229 -33.27 7.12 -12.17
N GLY A 230 -34.24 6.62 -11.40
CA GLY A 230 -35.28 5.71 -11.89
C GLY A 230 -34.80 4.29 -12.18
N LEU A 231 -33.63 3.88 -11.70
CA LEU A 231 -33.13 2.50 -11.84
C LEU A 231 -33.85 1.54 -10.88
N LYS A 232 -33.91 0.27 -11.26
CA LYS A 232 -34.37 -0.83 -10.40
C LYS A 232 -33.17 -1.49 -9.72
N VAL A 233 -33.28 -1.75 -8.42
CA VAL A 233 -32.16 -2.18 -7.60
C VAL A 233 -32.40 -3.56 -7.01
N VAL A 234 -31.47 -4.48 -7.29
CA VAL A 234 -31.31 -5.71 -6.52
C VAL A 234 -30.21 -5.49 -5.49
N THR A 235 -30.46 -5.82 -4.23
CA THR A 235 -29.44 -5.77 -3.19
C THR A 235 -29.14 -7.17 -2.67
N VAL A 236 -27.88 -7.57 -2.74
CA VAL A 236 -27.38 -8.84 -2.19
C VAL A 236 -26.68 -8.57 -0.87
N VAL A 237 -27.17 -9.21 0.20
CA VAL A 237 -26.72 -8.96 1.59
C VAL A 237 -26.92 -10.19 2.46
N ASP A 238 -26.18 -10.28 3.56
CA ASP A 238 -26.47 -11.23 4.64
C ASP A 238 -27.85 -10.91 5.25
N LYS A 239 -28.88 -11.66 4.84
CA LYS A 239 -30.26 -11.37 5.26
C LYS A 239 -30.47 -11.60 6.75
N LEU A 240 -29.76 -12.55 7.35
CA LEU A 240 -29.87 -12.81 8.79
C LEU A 240 -29.47 -11.59 9.60
N ARG A 241 -28.44 -10.86 9.15
CA ARG A 241 -27.94 -9.67 9.85
C ARG A 241 -28.64 -8.38 9.47
N HIS A 242 -28.98 -8.21 8.20
CA HIS A 242 -29.41 -6.90 7.69
C HIS A 242 -30.77 -6.92 6.98
N GLY A 243 -31.33 -8.10 6.73
CA GLY A 243 -32.51 -8.27 5.89
C GLY A 243 -33.73 -7.53 6.40
N LEU A 244 -34.07 -7.68 7.68
CA LEU A 244 -35.23 -7.03 8.30
C LEU A 244 -35.09 -5.50 8.29
N ARG A 245 -33.90 -4.99 8.59
CA ARG A 245 -33.62 -3.56 8.61
C ARG A 245 -33.78 -2.96 7.21
N LEU A 246 -33.16 -3.57 6.19
CA LEU A 246 -33.22 -3.06 4.82
C LEU A 246 -34.62 -3.22 4.19
N SER A 247 -35.33 -4.33 4.45
CA SER A 247 -36.68 -4.55 3.91
C SER A 247 -37.71 -3.55 4.42
N ASN A 248 -37.52 -3.06 5.65
CA ASN A 248 -38.43 -2.12 6.30
C ASN A 248 -37.96 -0.66 6.18
N HIS A 249 -36.75 -0.42 5.67
CA HIS A 249 -36.21 0.92 5.53
C HIS A 249 -36.92 1.66 4.40
N THR A 250 -37.49 2.84 4.68
CA THR A 250 -38.27 3.58 3.69
C THR A 250 -37.45 4.06 2.50
N VAL A 251 -36.19 4.45 2.74
CA VAL A 251 -35.27 4.90 1.69
C VAL A 251 -34.47 3.75 1.04
N LEU A 252 -33.94 2.81 1.82
CA LEU A 252 -32.98 1.80 1.34
C LEU A 252 -33.61 0.48 0.88
N ARG A 253 -34.94 0.35 0.95
CA ARG A 253 -35.62 -0.86 0.51
C ARG A 253 -35.37 -1.06 -1.00
N PRO A 254 -34.74 -2.17 -1.41
CA PRO A 254 -34.55 -2.47 -2.83
C PRO A 254 -35.82 -3.04 -3.46
N ASP A 255 -35.86 -3.08 -4.80
CA ASP A 255 -36.91 -3.77 -5.56
C ASP A 255 -36.83 -5.29 -5.35
N LEU A 256 -35.62 -5.82 -5.21
CA LEU A 256 -35.37 -7.21 -4.87
C LEU A 256 -34.25 -7.33 -3.82
N LEU A 257 -34.55 -8.01 -2.70
CA LEU A 257 -33.56 -8.31 -1.66
C LEU A 257 -33.16 -9.78 -1.73
N VAL A 258 -31.88 -10.07 -1.93
CA VAL A 258 -31.31 -11.41 -2.11
C VAL A 258 -30.31 -11.72 -1.01
N ASP A 259 -30.31 -12.97 -0.53
CA ASP A 259 -29.42 -13.41 0.54
C ASP A 259 -28.04 -13.78 -0.01
N SER A 260 -26.97 -13.34 0.64
CA SER A 260 -25.61 -13.65 0.24
C SER A 260 -25.06 -14.95 0.81
N HIS A 261 -25.79 -15.62 1.73
CA HIS A 261 -25.31 -16.82 2.42
C HIS A 261 -25.04 -18.01 1.48
N ASP A 262 -25.87 -18.15 0.45
CA ASP A 262 -25.67 -19.11 -0.64
C ASP A 262 -25.50 -18.33 -1.95
N PRO A 263 -24.24 -18.03 -2.36
CA PRO A 263 -23.98 -17.23 -3.55
C PRO A 263 -24.52 -17.85 -4.83
N ALA A 264 -24.47 -19.17 -4.98
CA ALA A 264 -24.99 -19.86 -6.16
C ALA A 264 -26.51 -19.66 -6.27
N ARG A 265 -27.24 -19.88 -5.17
CA ARG A 265 -28.67 -19.60 -5.10
C ARG A 265 -28.99 -18.13 -5.29
N ALA A 266 -28.15 -17.22 -4.80
CA ALA A 266 -28.30 -15.79 -5.03
C ALA A 266 -28.30 -15.47 -6.54
N ILE A 267 -27.36 -16.08 -7.28
CA ILE A 267 -27.28 -15.93 -8.73
C ILE A 267 -28.53 -16.49 -9.41
N ASP A 268 -29.01 -17.67 -9.00
CA ASP A 268 -30.23 -18.26 -9.55
C ASP A 268 -31.45 -17.36 -9.34
N ILE A 269 -31.59 -16.77 -8.15
CA ILE A 269 -32.66 -15.82 -7.84
C ILE A 269 -32.55 -14.56 -8.70
N ILE A 270 -31.36 -13.99 -8.85
CA ILE A 270 -31.12 -12.80 -9.68
C ILE A 270 -31.51 -13.10 -11.14
N ARG A 271 -31.05 -14.24 -11.68
CA ARG A 271 -31.37 -14.66 -13.04
C ARG A 271 -32.86 -14.96 -13.24
N ALA A 272 -33.52 -15.57 -12.27
CA ALA A 272 -34.94 -15.88 -12.37
C ALA A 272 -35.85 -14.63 -12.36
N ASN A 273 -35.42 -13.55 -11.68
CA ASN A 273 -36.24 -12.34 -11.52
C ASN A 273 -35.84 -11.19 -12.46
N VAL A 274 -34.58 -11.12 -12.87
CA VAL A 274 -34.04 -10.06 -13.74
C VAL A 274 -33.63 -10.62 -15.11
N GLY A 275 -33.03 -11.80 -15.13
CA GLY A 275 -32.72 -12.55 -16.36
C GLY A 275 -31.88 -11.77 -17.36
N LYS A 276 -32.37 -11.73 -18.61
CA LYS A 276 -31.68 -11.07 -19.73
C LYS A 276 -31.58 -9.55 -19.60
N ASP A 277 -32.42 -8.94 -18.77
CA ASP A 277 -32.47 -7.49 -18.59
C ASP A 277 -31.36 -7.00 -17.63
N LEU A 278 -30.59 -7.91 -17.01
CA LEU A 278 -29.47 -7.54 -16.15
C LEU A 278 -28.28 -7.06 -16.98
N ARG A 279 -28.01 -5.76 -16.89
CA ARG A 279 -26.88 -5.09 -17.56
C ARG A 279 -25.78 -4.63 -16.61
N PHE A 280 -26.11 -4.24 -15.39
CA PHE A 280 -25.16 -3.61 -14.47
C PHE A 280 -25.04 -4.38 -13.15
N ALA A 281 -23.81 -4.54 -12.67
CA ALA A 281 -23.54 -5.07 -11.34
C ALA A 281 -22.46 -4.26 -10.63
N LEU A 282 -22.67 -3.92 -9.36
CA LEU A 282 -21.75 -3.18 -8.51
C LEU A 282 -21.36 -4.04 -7.31
N ASP A 283 -20.07 -4.34 -7.18
CA ASP A 283 -19.51 -5.01 -6.02
C ASP A 283 -18.90 -4.02 -5.03
N THR A 284 -19.31 -4.10 -3.76
CA THR A 284 -18.76 -3.28 -2.66
C THR A 284 -18.04 -4.10 -1.58
N SER A 285 -17.77 -5.38 -1.86
CA SER A 285 -17.32 -6.35 -0.86
C SER A 285 -15.92 -6.89 -1.15
N GLY A 286 -15.68 -7.42 -2.36
CA GLY A 286 -14.38 -7.95 -2.74
C GLY A 286 -14.41 -8.78 -4.04
N ARG A 287 -13.21 -9.19 -4.45
CA ARG A 287 -12.98 -9.96 -5.69
C ARG A 287 -13.87 -11.21 -5.82
N GLU A 288 -14.03 -11.98 -4.74
CA GLU A 288 -14.80 -13.21 -4.77
C GLU A 288 -16.28 -12.94 -5.09
N SER A 289 -16.89 -11.95 -4.44
CA SER A 289 -18.27 -11.55 -4.72
C SER A 289 -18.45 -10.91 -6.09
N ALA A 290 -17.45 -10.17 -6.59
CA ALA A 290 -17.43 -9.70 -7.97
C ALA A 290 -17.43 -10.88 -8.97
N GLY A 291 -16.75 -11.99 -8.66
CA GLY A 291 -16.80 -13.23 -9.44
C GLY A 291 -18.20 -13.88 -9.48
N TRP A 292 -18.93 -13.82 -8.36
CA TRP A 292 -20.33 -14.24 -8.34
C TRP A 292 -21.22 -13.34 -9.19
N LEU A 293 -21.04 -12.01 -9.13
CA LEU A 293 -21.76 -11.07 -9.99
C LEU A 293 -21.43 -11.27 -11.47
N LEU A 294 -20.19 -11.60 -11.82
CA LEU A 294 -19.82 -11.98 -13.19
C LEU A 294 -20.64 -13.17 -13.69
N ARG A 295 -20.83 -14.19 -12.85
CA ARG A 295 -21.71 -15.32 -13.15
C ARG A 295 -23.16 -14.88 -13.33
N ALA A 296 -23.63 -13.89 -12.57
CA ALA A 296 -24.97 -13.33 -12.78
C ALA A 296 -25.13 -12.65 -14.15
N LEU A 297 -24.09 -11.94 -14.59
CA LEU A 297 -24.06 -11.23 -15.87
C LEU A 297 -23.92 -12.18 -17.06
N THR A 298 -23.17 -13.27 -16.92
CA THR A 298 -22.94 -14.23 -18.01
C THR A 298 -24.08 -15.24 -18.16
N PRO A 299 -24.42 -15.68 -19.39
CA PRO A 299 -25.42 -16.73 -19.61
C PRO A 299 -25.07 -18.04 -18.90
N SER A 300 -26.08 -18.82 -18.49
CA SER A 300 -25.86 -20.20 -18.01
C SER A 300 -25.40 -21.07 -19.17
N GLN A 301 -24.22 -21.69 -19.08
CA GLN A 301 -23.84 -22.78 -19.97
C GLN A 301 -24.55 -24.06 -19.54
N ASP A 302 -25.85 -24.17 -19.79
CA ASP A 302 -26.53 -25.46 -19.71
C ASP A 302 -26.21 -26.25 -20.98
N ALA A 303 -25.22 -27.13 -20.92
CA ALA A 303 -24.81 -28.01 -22.02
C ALA A 303 -25.93 -28.95 -22.53
N ASN A 304 -27.06 -29.02 -21.83
CA ASN A 304 -28.20 -29.90 -22.12
C ASN A 304 -29.52 -29.14 -22.41
N ALA A 305 -29.53 -27.80 -22.48
CA ALA A 305 -30.74 -27.07 -22.85
C ALA A 305 -30.98 -27.17 -24.38
N PRO A 306 -32.20 -27.50 -24.84
CA PRO A 306 -32.50 -27.48 -26.28
C PRO A 306 -32.29 -26.06 -26.83
N PRO A 307 -31.77 -25.92 -28.07
CA PRO A 307 -31.56 -24.60 -28.67
C PRO A 307 -32.89 -23.84 -28.66
N SER A 308 -32.90 -22.71 -27.97
CA SER A 308 -34.05 -21.79 -28.04
C SER A 308 -34.22 -21.34 -29.49
N PRO A 309 -35.47 -21.18 -29.99
CA PRO A 309 -35.69 -20.70 -31.35
C PRO A 309 -34.94 -19.37 -31.54
N PRO A 310 -34.32 -19.14 -32.70
CA PRO A 310 -33.55 -17.92 -32.94
C PRO A 310 -34.45 -16.71 -32.74
N ASP A 311 -34.03 -15.79 -31.88
CA ASP A 311 -34.68 -14.50 -31.73
C ASP A 311 -34.78 -13.85 -33.12
N THR A 312 -35.96 -13.32 -33.45
CA THR A 312 -36.14 -12.47 -34.65
C THR A 312 -35.02 -11.44 -34.69
N PRO A 313 -34.29 -11.27 -35.82
CA PRO A 313 -33.15 -10.39 -35.90
C PRO A 313 -33.60 -8.95 -35.62
N ARG A 314 -33.37 -8.49 -34.39
CA ARG A 314 -33.35 -7.05 -34.10
C ARG A 314 -31.96 -6.57 -34.47
N ASN A 315 -31.91 -5.52 -35.30
CA ASN A 315 -30.70 -4.75 -35.62
C ASN A 315 -30.15 -4.01 -34.39
N SER A 316 -29.90 -4.71 -33.29
CA SER A 316 -29.30 -4.18 -32.07
C SER A 316 -27.98 -4.89 -31.85
N ALA A 317 -26.88 -4.14 -31.85
CA ALA A 317 -25.57 -4.64 -31.47
C ALA A 317 -25.65 -5.38 -30.11
N PRO A 318 -24.83 -6.40 -29.87
CA PRO A 318 -24.82 -7.09 -28.58
C PRO A 318 -24.56 -6.07 -27.47
N THR A 319 -25.49 -5.98 -26.51
CA THR A 319 -25.38 -5.06 -25.38
C THR A 319 -24.32 -5.58 -24.42
N VAL A 320 -23.20 -4.87 -24.31
CA VAL A 320 -22.17 -5.13 -23.31
C VAL A 320 -22.79 -5.00 -21.92
N LYS A 321 -22.42 -5.91 -21.02
CA LYS A 321 -22.78 -5.87 -19.60
C LYS A 321 -21.62 -5.28 -18.79
N HIS A 322 -21.90 -4.67 -17.66
CA HIS A 322 -20.91 -3.89 -16.93
C HIS A 322 -20.81 -4.40 -15.48
N LEU A 323 -19.60 -4.83 -15.11
CA LEU A 323 -19.24 -5.22 -13.74
C LEU A 323 -18.34 -4.15 -13.13
N ILE A 324 -18.84 -3.46 -12.12
CA ILE A 324 -18.15 -2.40 -11.40
C ILE A 324 -17.62 -2.98 -10.08
N GLY A 325 -16.32 -2.95 -9.87
CA GLY A 325 -15.68 -3.41 -8.63
C GLY A 325 -15.15 -2.24 -7.81
N LEU A 326 -15.73 -2.01 -6.62
CA LEU A 326 -15.25 -0.95 -5.71
C LEU A 326 -14.05 -1.39 -4.87
N THR A 327 -13.93 -2.69 -4.59
CA THR A 327 -12.86 -3.25 -3.73
C THR A 327 -12.05 -4.35 -4.41
N GLY A 328 -12.44 -4.75 -5.62
CA GLY A 328 -11.73 -5.74 -6.42
C GLY A 328 -12.62 -6.31 -7.52
N LEU A 329 -11.98 -6.70 -8.62
CA LEU A 329 -12.58 -7.40 -9.76
C LEU A 329 -11.95 -8.80 -9.89
N PRO A 330 -12.59 -9.73 -10.62
CA PRO A 330 -12.02 -11.03 -10.94
C PRO A 330 -10.65 -10.88 -11.62
N LYS A 331 -9.72 -11.83 -11.36
CA LYS A 331 -8.36 -11.83 -11.94
C LYS A 331 -8.36 -12.09 -13.44
N GLU A 332 -9.28 -12.95 -13.86
CA GLU A 332 -9.45 -13.39 -15.24
C GLU A 332 -9.87 -12.22 -16.12
N GLN A 333 -9.37 -12.19 -17.35
CA GLN A 333 -9.76 -11.18 -18.32
C GLN A 333 -11.28 -11.19 -18.52
N ALA A 334 -11.87 -10.00 -18.59
CA ALA A 334 -13.30 -9.85 -18.76
C ALA A 334 -13.78 -10.61 -20.03
N PRO A 335 -14.84 -11.43 -19.92
CA PRO A 335 -15.43 -12.08 -21.10
C PRO A 335 -15.85 -11.05 -22.16
N GLU A 336 -15.86 -11.43 -23.45
CA GLU A 336 -16.14 -10.50 -24.57
C GLU A 336 -17.46 -9.72 -24.44
N ALA A 337 -18.45 -10.26 -23.73
CA ALA A 337 -19.76 -9.62 -23.49
C ALA A 337 -19.85 -8.82 -22.17
N VAL A 338 -18.76 -8.69 -21.42
CA VAL A 338 -18.72 -8.00 -20.11
C VAL A 338 -17.55 -7.02 -20.06
N ALA A 339 -17.81 -5.76 -19.70
CA ALA A 339 -16.80 -4.77 -19.36
C ALA A 339 -16.57 -4.75 -17.85
N TYR A 340 -15.30 -4.67 -17.46
CA TYR A 340 -14.89 -4.46 -16.07
C TYR A 340 -14.58 -2.98 -15.84
N HIS A 341 -15.09 -2.46 -14.73
CA HIS A 341 -14.90 -1.08 -14.33
C HIS A 341 -14.27 -0.99 -12.95
N THR A 342 -13.14 -0.28 -12.90
CA THR A 342 -12.57 0.21 -11.64
C THR A 342 -13.02 1.65 -11.45
N VAL A 343 -13.63 1.95 -10.32
CA VAL A 343 -14.23 3.27 -10.06
C VAL A 343 -13.14 4.35 -10.03
N PRO A 344 -13.18 5.39 -10.89
CA PRO A 344 -12.08 6.34 -11.05
C PRO A 344 -12.08 7.44 -9.97
N ILE A 345 -11.98 7.09 -8.69
CA ILE A 345 -12.11 8.04 -7.55
C ILE A 345 -11.21 9.28 -7.67
N LYS A 346 -10.04 9.15 -8.31
CA LYS A 346 -9.08 10.24 -8.52
C LYS A 346 -9.68 11.45 -9.24
N VAL A 347 -10.65 11.26 -10.15
CA VAL A 347 -11.28 12.40 -10.86
C VAL A 347 -11.96 13.38 -9.90
N PHE A 348 -12.42 12.92 -8.73
CA PHE A 348 -13.08 13.79 -7.76
C PHE A 348 -12.16 14.91 -7.25
N HIS A 349 -10.88 14.61 -7.01
CA HIS A 349 -9.91 15.57 -6.47
C HIS A 349 -8.93 16.12 -7.51
N GLU A 350 -8.72 15.42 -8.62
CA GLU A 350 -7.82 15.87 -9.69
C GLU A 350 -8.54 16.68 -10.79
N VAL A 351 -9.87 16.55 -10.92
CA VAL A 351 -10.67 17.28 -11.92
C VAL A 351 -11.65 18.22 -11.21
N PRO A 352 -11.32 19.54 -11.07
CA PRO A 352 -12.13 20.49 -10.31
C PRO A 352 -13.61 20.53 -10.73
N ALA A 353 -13.88 20.45 -12.03
CA ALA A 353 -15.25 20.44 -12.57
C ALA A 353 -16.09 19.25 -12.07
N VAL A 354 -15.48 18.08 -11.91
CA VAL A 354 -16.17 16.88 -11.38
C VAL A 354 -16.38 17.00 -9.88
N GLY A 355 -15.35 17.42 -9.15
CA GLY A 355 -15.45 17.67 -7.72
C GLY A 355 -16.56 18.65 -7.40
N GLU A 356 -16.55 19.83 -8.04
CA GLU A 356 -17.51 20.91 -7.83
C GLU A 356 -18.95 20.48 -8.15
N ALA A 357 -19.14 19.81 -9.29
CA ALA A 357 -20.46 19.33 -9.69
C ALA A 357 -21.02 18.31 -8.69
N LEU A 358 -20.20 17.41 -8.15
CA LEU A 358 -20.62 16.42 -7.16
C LEU A 358 -20.95 17.05 -5.80
N VAL A 359 -20.10 17.92 -5.27
CA VAL A 359 -20.32 18.51 -3.93
C VAL A 359 -21.47 19.51 -3.92
N THR A 360 -21.66 20.29 -4.99
CA THR A 360 -22.79 21.23 -5.09
C THR A 360 -24.12 20.50 -5.32
N TRP A 361 -24.09 19.37 -6.03
CA TRP A 361 -25.26 18.50 -6.14
C TRP A 361 -25.59 17.82 -4.80
N LEU A 362 -24.58 17.34 -4.06
CA LEU A 362 -24.78 16.80 -2.71
C LEU A 362 -25.45 17.82 -1.78
N GLU A 363 -25.03 19.09 -1.82
CA GLU A 363 -25.68 20.17 -1.05
C GLU A 363 -27.18 20.23 -1.32
N ARG A 364 -27.58 20.23 -2.61
CA ARG A 364 -29.00 20.26 -3.03
C ARG A 364 -29.75 18.99 -2.61
N LEU A 365 -29.13 17.82 -2.72
CA LEU A 365 -29.72 16.54 -2.32
C LEU A 365 -29.98 16.47 -0.80
N LEU A 366 -29.06 17.00 0.01
CA LEU A 366 -29.22 17.05 1.47
C LEU A 366 -30.26 18.10 1.89
N GLU A 367 -30.25 19.27 1.26
CA GLU A 367 -31.20 20.36 1.55
C GLU A 367 -32.65 19.95 1.23
N SER A 368 -32.85 19.25 0.10
CA SER A 368 -34.15 18.69 -0.29
C SER A 368 -34.55 17.42 0.48
N GLY A 369 -33.61 16.79 1.19
CA GLY A 369 -33.82 15.52 1.88
C GLY A 369 -34.00 14.31 0.95
N LEU A 370 -33.60 14.42 -0.33
CA LEU A 370 -33.63 13.29 -1.27
C LEU A 370 -32.54 12.26 -0.99
N VAL A 371 -31.44 12.67 -0.36
CA VAL A 371 -30.42 11.76 0.19
C VAL A 371 -30.35 11.91 1.69
N SER A 372 -30.38 10.78 2.39
CA SER A 372 -30.23 10.70 3.84
C SER A 372 -28.84 10.16 4.21
N PRO A 373 -28.16 10.75 5.22
CA PRO A 373 -26.90 10.22 5.71
C PRO A 373 -27.02 8.79 6.25
N PRO A 374 -26.01 7.93 6.03
CA PRO A 374 -25.94 6.62 6.68
C PRO A 374 -26.03 6.69 8.21
N GLU A 375 -26.63 5.65 8.80
CA GLU A 375 -26.81 5.52 10.25
C GLU A 375 -25.47 5.50 11.00
N VAL A 376 -25.35 6.27 12.09
CA VAL A 376 -24.20 6.26 13.00
C VAL A 376 -24.37 5.13 14.01
N LEU A 377 -23.47 4.16 14.01
CA LEU A 377 -23.50 3.00 14.92
C LEU A 377 -22.49 3.10 16.06
N GLY A 378 -21.56 4.04 15.97
CA GLY A 378 -20.58 4.28 17.02
C GLY A 378 -20.03 5.70 16.96
N VAL A 379 -19.83 6.27 18.15
CA VAL A 379 -19.15 7.55 18.35
C VAL A 379 -17.99 7.33 19.32
N GLU A 380 -16.81 7.82 18.97
CA GLU A 380 -15.67 7.96 19.87
C GLU A 380 -15.33 9.44 20.03
N GLU A 381 -14.57 9.77 21.08
CA GLU A 381 -14.19 11.14 21.39
C GLU A 381 -12.66 11.32 21.32
N GLY A 382 -12.24 12.48 20.81
CA GLY A 382 -10.84 12.90 20.71
C GLY A 382 -10.01 12.10 19.70
N PHE A 383 -8.77 12.57 19.46
CA PHE A 383 -7.82 11.88 18.58
C PHE A 383 -7.50 10.45 19.06
N GLU A 384 -7.42 10.23 20.37
CA GLU A 384 -7.23 8.89 20.95
C GLU A 384 -8.38 7.93 20.62
N GLY A 385 -9.58 8.46 20.37
CA GLY A 385 -10.75 7.70 19.96
C GLY A 385 -10.66 7.11 18.56
N ILE A 386 -9.81 7.64 17.69
CA ILE A 386 -9.66 7.16 16.32
C ILE A 386 -9.19 5.70 16.30
N ASN A 387 -8.09 5.36 17.00
CA ASN A 387 -7.61 3.98 17.04
C ASN A 387 -8.67 3.02 17.61
N ARG A 388 -9.41 3.43 18.66
CA ARG A 388 -10.49 2.61 19.21
C ARG A 388 -11.60 2.35 18.19
N GLY A 389 -12.02 3.39 17.48
CA GLY A 389 -13.01 3.27 16.40
C GLY A 389 -12.53 2.36 15.26
N LEU A 390 -11.28 2.52 14.84
CA LEU A 390 -10.64 1.67 13.83
C LEU A 390 -10.55 0.20 14.28
N ASP A 391 -10.22 -0.06 15.55
CA ASP A 391 -10.18 -1.41 16.13
C ASP A 391 -11.55 -2.09 16.12
N ARG A 392 -12.60 -1.36 16.47
CA ARG A 392 -14.00 -1.86 16.43
C ARG A 392 -14.43 -2.18 15.01
N MET A 393 -14.05 -1.34 14.04
CA MET A 393 -14.28 -1.61 12.61
C MET A 393 -13.51 -2.86 12.14
N ARG A 394 -12.24 -3.01 12.53
CA ARG A 394 -11.40 -4.17 12.20
C ARG A 394 -11.99 -5.48 12.74
N LYS A 395 -12.55 -5.46 13.94
CA LYS A 395 -13.26 -6.61 14.55
C LYS A 395 -14.64 -6.88 13.94
N GLY A 396 -15.11 -5.99 13.06
CA GLY A 396 -16.42 -6.09 12.43
C GLY A 396 -17.57 -5.81 13.38
N GLU A 397 -17.35 -5.02 14.44
CA GLU A 397 -18.40 -4.60 15.38
C GLU A 397 -19.29 -3.51 14.77
N ILE A 398 -18.78 -2.76 13.79
CA ILE A 398 -19.51 -1.75 13.03
C ILE A 398 -19.91 -2.36 11.67
N ARG A 399 -21.20 -2.69 11.49
CA ARG A 399 -21.76 -3.27 10.25
C ARG A 399 -23.10 -2.64 9.91
N GLY A 400 -23.28 -2.21 8.67
CA GLY A 400 -24.56 -1.63 8.23
C GLY A 400 -24.72 -0.13 8.48
N GLY A 401 -23.68 0.53 9.01
CA GLY A 401 -23.65 1.95 9.34
C GLY A 401 -22.22 2.43 9.62
N ARG A 402 -22.06 3.58 10.28
CA ARG A 402 -20.81 4.34 10.34
C ARG A 402 -20.28 4.59 11.74
N MET A 403 -18.96 4.76 11.80
CA MET A 403 -18.19 5.09 12.99
C MET A 403 -17.71 6.53 12.84
N VAL A 404 -18.01 7.39 13.82
CA VAL A 404 -17.65 8.81 13.82
C VAL A 404 -16.80 9.12 15.04
N VAL A 405 -15.85 10.04 14.91
CA VAL A 405 -15.08 10.57 16.03
C VAL A 405 -15.39 12.05 16.21
N SER A 406 -15.73 12.46 17.42
CA SER A 406 -16.00 13.85 17.77
C SER A 406 -14.75 14.47 18.41
N LEU A 407 -14.34 15.65 17.92
CA LEU A 407 -13.19 16.40 18.43
C LEU A 407 -13.58 17.65 19.22
N ALA A 408 -14.87 18.01 19.25
CA ALA A 408 -15.35 19.16 20.00
C ALA A 408 -15.57 18.79 21.49
N PRO A 409 -15.09 19.59 22.46
CA PRO A 409 -15.33 19.33 23.87
C PRO A 409 -16.83 19.40 24.22
N GLU A 410 -17.30 18.47 25.07
CA GLU A 410 -18.66 18.45 25.61
C GLU A 410 -18.98 19.80 26.27
N GLY A 411 -19.78 20.62 25.58
CA GLY A 411 -20.16 21.95 26.07
C GLY A 411 -20.81 22.89 25.04
N ALA A 412 -20.72 22.61 23.74
CA ALA A 412 -21.31 23.47 22.70
C ALA A 412 -22.59 22.93 22.03
N ALA A 413 -22.98 21.67 22.24
CA ALA A 413 -24.17 21.08 21.61
C ALA A 413 -24.85 19.96 22.43
N ALA A 414 -24.76 20.01 23.76
CA ALA A 414 -25.51 19.11 24.63
C ALA A 414 -26.98 19.57 24.72
N ALA A 415 -27.77 19.37 23.67
CA ALA A 415 -29.25 19.30 23.67
C ALA A 415 -29.88 19.15 22.26
N GLN A 416 -29.20 18.53 21.28
CA GLN A 416 -29.92 17.99 20.12
C GLN A 416 -29.81 16.48 20.19
N GLU A 417 -30.88 15.84 20.67
CA GLU A 417 -31.15 14.44 20.34
C GLU A 417 -30.93 14.27 18.82
N ASP A 418 -30.26 13.20 18.42
CA ASP A 418 -30.14 12.82 17.02
C ASP A 418 -31.56 12.52 16.50
N VAL A 419 -32.30 13.57 16.12
CA VAL A 419 -33.55 13.46 15.38
C VAL A 419 -33.18 13.02 13.98
N THR A 420 -32.87 11.74 13.83
CA THR A 420 -33.16 11.05 12.58
C THR A 420 -34.67 11.21 12.38
N ARG A 421 -35.05 11.91 11.31
CA ARG A 421 -36.45 12.13 10.94
C ARG A 421 -37.20 10.80 11.06
N GLU A 422 -38.32 10.77 11.78
CA GLU A 422 -39.20 9.60 11.75
C GLU A 422 -39.44 9.20 10.30
N ALA A 423 -39.27 7.91 10.00
CA ALA A 423 -39.41 7.32 8.68
C ALA A 423 -40.84 7.41 8.10
N SER A 424 -41.71 8.25 8.65
CA SER A 424 -43.15 8.34 8.36
C SER A 424 -43.51 9.31 7.23
N VAL A 425 -42.56 10.07 6.67
CA VAL A 425 -42.83 10.98 5.53
C VAL A 425 -42.13 10.50 4.25
N PRO A 426 -42.87 10.04 3.23
CA PRO A 426 -42.28 9.61 1.96
C PRO A 426 -41.62 10.80 1.22
N PRO A 427 -40.55 10.56 0.44
CA PRO A 427 -40.02 11.57 -0.48
C PRO A 427 -41.09 11.95 -1.51
N ALA A 428 -41.13 13.21 -1.90
CA ALA A 428 -42.04 13.70 -2.93
C ALA A 428 -41.77 12.91 -4.23
N LEU A 429 -42.80 12.25 -4.75
CA LEU A 429 -42.78 11.68 -6.09
C LEU A 429 -42.59 12.84 -7.07
N VAL A 430 -41.49 12.82 -7.81
CA VAL A 430 -41.38 13.65 -9.02
C VAL A 430 -42.30 12.99 -10.03
N ASP A 431 -43.42 13.66 -10.35
CA ASP A 431 -44.35 13.19 -11.38
C ASP A 431 -43.59 13.04 -12.71
N SER A 432 -43.49 11.79 -13.19
CA SER A 432 -43.10 11.52 -14.57
C SER A 432 -44.27 11.91 -15.49
N PRO A 433 -44.01 12.46 -16.70
CA PRO A 433 -45.10 12.84 -17.59
C PRO A 433 -45.87 11.59 -18.03
N MET A 434 -47.15 11.56 -17.64
CA MET A 434 -48.12 10.57 -18.07
C MET A 434 -48.29 10.60 -19.60
N ALA A 435 -48.43 9.39 -20.16
CA ALA A 435 -48.88 9.16 -21.51
C ALA A 435 -50.34 9.60 -21.66
N ASP A 436 -50.60 10.58 -22.53
CA ASP A 436 -51.95 10.92 -22.96
C ASP A 436 -52.32 10.18 -24.25
N GLY A 437 -53.26 9.24 -24.10
CA GLY A 437 -54.62 9.44 -24.59
C GLY A 437 -54.84 9.54 -26.12
N VAL A 438 -55.40 8.46 -26.66
CA VAL A 438 -56.01 8.29 -27.98
C VAL A 438 -57.15 9.30 -28.23
N ALA A 439 -57.20 9.91 -29.44
CA ALA A 439 -58.42 10.35 -30.10
C ALA A 439 -58.26 10.30 -31.64
N GLU A 440 -59.27 9.73 -32.30
CA GLU A 440 -59.42 9.53 -33.76
C GLU A 440 -59.91 10.80 -34.48
N GLU A 441 -59.44 11.06 -35.71
CA GLU A 441 -60.25 11.33 -36.93
C GLU A 441 -59.36 11.54 -38.20
N GLU A 442 -59.85 11.02 -39.34
CA GLU A 442 -59.23 10.88 -40.69
C GLU A 442 -59.27 12.19 -41.57
N PRO A 443 -59.05 12.19 -42.92
CA PRO A 443 -57.77 12.08 -43.65
C PRO A 443 -57.53 13.14 -44.76
N GLN A 444 -56.31 13.12 -45.36
CA GLN A 444 -55.87 13.60 -46.71
C GLN A 444 -55.52 15.10 -46.98
N PRO A 445 -54.75 15.46 -48.04
CA PRO A 445 -53.73 14.70 -48.84
C PRO A 445 -52.41 15.48 -49.18
N SER A 446 -51.40 14.70 -49.56
CA SER A 446 -50.27 14.93 -50.51
C SER A 446 -49.68 16.33 -50.77
N GLU A 447 -48.35 16.44 -50.73
CA GLU A 447 -47.56 16.89 -51.90
C GLU A 447 -46.08 16.44 -51.86
N THR A 448 -45.59 16.14 -53.06
CA THR A 448 -44.32 15.54 -53.48
C THR A 448 -43.18 16.55 -53.63
N SER A 449 -41.92 16.12 -53.45
CA SER A 449 -40.79 16.36 -54.40
C SER A 449 -39.46 15.94 -53.75
N GLN A 450 -38.81 14.86 -54.19
CA GLN A 450 -37.86 14.73 -55.31
C GLN A 450 -36.40 14.67 -54.83
N ALA A 451 -35.74 13.64 -55.34
CA ALA A 451 -34.37 13.23 -55.10
C ALA A 451 -33.36 14.05 -55.90
N SER A 452 -32.09 14.00 -55.47
CA SER A 452 -30.95 13.91 -56.40
C SER A 452 -29.67 13.46 -55.66
N SER A 453 -29.23 12.23 -55.95
CA SER A 453 -27.80 11.89 -56.03
C SER A 453 -27.32 12.13 -57.47
N PRO A 454 -26.00 12.28 -57.70
CA PRO A 454 -25.26 11.23 -58.42
C PRO A 454 -23.84 10.98 -57.85
N GLU A 455 -23.44 9.71 -57.71
CA GLU A 455 -22.45 8.95 -58.53
C GLU A 455 -20.99 9.12 -58.09
N PHE A 456 -20.36 8.11 -57.48
CA PHE A 456 -19.70 6.89 -58.05
C PHE A 456 -18.37 7.14 -58.78
N THR A 457 -17.27 6.68 -58.19
CA THR A 457 -16.27 5.88 -58.91
C THR A 457 -15.54 4.96 -57.93
N ALA A 458 -15.38 3.72 -58.37
CA ALA A 458 -14.87 2.59 -57.61
C ALA A 458 -13.61 2.01 -58.28
N GLN A 459 -12.69 1.47 -57.49
CA GLN A 459 -11.79 0.35 -57.85
C GLN A 459 -11.18 -0.19 -56.53
N LYS A 460 -11.69 -1.32 -56.00
CA LYS A 460 -11.34 -2.75 -56.24
C LYS A 460 -9.94 -3.14 -55.71
N LEU A 461 -9.89 -3.94 -54.62
CA LEU A 461 -9.67 -5.42 -54.56
C LEU A 461 -8.21 -5.78 -54.84
N ALA A 462 -7.49 -6.67 -54.13
CA ALA A 462 -7.69 -7.58 -53.01
C ALA A 462 -6.27 -8.02 -52.58
N ASP A 463 -6.03 -8.45 -51.34
CA ASP A 463 -5.59 -9.83 -51.06
C ASP A 463 -5.23 -10.08 -49.60
N THR A 464 -5.54 -11.32 -49.24
CA THR A 464 -5.43 -12.06 -47.98
C THR A 464 -4.01 -12.18 -47.41
N GLY A 465 -3.89 -12.36 -46.09
CA GLY A 465 -2.74 -13.13 -45.55
C GLY A 465 -2.34 -12.88 -44.09
N LEU A 466 -2.48 -13.93 -43.28
CA LEU A 466 -2.13 -14.10 -41.87
C LEU A 466 -0.68 -13.75 -41.42
N ARG A 467 -0.61 -13.42 -40.12
CA ARG A 467 0.36 -13.86 -39.06
C ARG A 467 1.73 -13.17 -38.85
N ARG A 468 1.90 -12.80 -37.56
CA ARG A 468 3.08 -12.86 -36.64
C ARG A 468 4.29 -11.94 -36.87
N GLY A 469 4.76 -11.35 -35.75
CA GLY A 469 6.12 -10.82 -35.54
C GLY A 469 6.11 -9.44 -34.90
N SER A 470 6.18 -9.34 -33.56
CA SER A 470 7.41 -9.12 -32.78
C SER A 470 8.11 -7.80 -33.11
N ALA A 471 7.85 -6.78 -32.29
CA ALA A 471 8.57 -5.52 -32.29
C ALA A 471 9.78 -5.60 -31.33
N THR A 472 10.97 -5.35 -31.87
CA THR A 472 12.18 -5.07 -31.11
C THR A 472 12.79 -3.76 -31.59
N LEU A 473 13.48 -3.10 -30.65
CA LEU A 473 14.53 -2.10 -30.81
C LEU A 473 14.12 -0.64 -31.03
N TRP A 474 14.02 0.05 -29.90
CA TRP A 474 14.34 1.48 -29.78
C TRP A 474 15.85 1.69 -29.94
N GLN A 475 16.23 2.51 -30.93
CA GLN A 475 17.53 3.18 -30.96
C GLN A 475 17.34 4.62 -30.52
N ALA A 476 18.13 5.01 -29.52
CA ALA A 476 18.20 6.36 -28.98
C ALA A 476 18.88 7.32 -29.98
N GLY A 477 18.30 8.51 -30.13
CA GLY A 477 18.93 9.69 -30.75
C GLY A 477 19.28 10.74 -29.68
N PRO A 478 20.33 11.56 -29.89
CA PRO A 478 21.05 12.22 -28.81
C PRO A 478 20.52 13.61 -28.43
N ALA A 479 20.87 14.02 -27.22
CA ALA A 479 20.64 15.34 -26.65
C ALA A 479 21.62 16.40 -27.21
N GLY A 480 21.14 17.64 -27.29
CA GLY A 480 21.94 18.85 -27.47
C GLY A 480 21.17 20.07 -26.98
N ASP A 481 21.63 20.70 -25.89
CA ASP A 481 22.22 22.03 -25.95
C ASP A 481 22.78 22.46 -24.58
N ALA A 482 23.98 23.02 -24.64
CA ALA A 482 24.84 23.43 -23.52
C ALA A 482 24.65 24.91 -23.16
N VAL A 483 25.25 25.36 -22.04
CA VAL A 483 26.17 26.53 -21.97
C VAL A 483 26.71 26.71 -20.52
N PRO A 484 27.93 27.26 -20.32
CA PRO A 484 28.92 26.76 -19.36
C PRO A 484 29.40 27.80 -18.34
N ARG A 485 30.28 27.38 -17.40
CA ARG A 485 31.26 28.29 -16.75
C ARG A 485 32.64 27.64 -16.63
N SER A 486 33.58 28.23 -17.36
CA SER A 486 35.06 28.15 -17.31
C SER A 486 35.61 28.73 -15.99
N PHE A 487 36.79 28.38 -15.48
CA PHE A 487 38.19 28.58 -15.94
C PHE A 487 39.14 27.91 -14.91
N PRO A 488 40.49 27.87 -15.08
CA PRO A 488 41.31 27.53 -16.24
C PRO A 488 42.40 26.47 -15.94
N ASP A 489 42.95 25.91 -17.01
CA ASP A 489 44.09 24.97 -17.08
C ASP A 489 45.44 25.57 -16.66
N GLU A 490 46.30 24.70 -16.10
CA GLU A 490 47.75 24.74 -16.32
C GLU A 490 48.18 23.38 -16.91
N GLN A 491 48.51 23.39 -18.20
CA GLN A 491 49.29 22.37 -18.88
C GLN A 491 50.77 22.77 -18.86
N THR A 492 51.65 21.84 -18.50
CA THR A 492 52.96 21.74 -19.16
C THR A 492 53.37 20.28 -19.32
N ASP A 493 53.80 20.01 -20.55
CA ASP A 493 54.19 18.76 -21.17
C ASP A 493 55.45 18.08 -20.60
N ASP A 494 55.37 16.75 -20.62
CA ASP A 494 56.32 15.78 -21.17
C ASP A 494 57.82 15.81 -20.77
N ARG A 495 58.29 14.74 -20.10
CA ARG A 495 59.52 14.00 -20.42
C ARG A 495 59.67 12.70 -19.62
N SER A 496 60.05 11.66 -20.36
CA SER A 496 60.19 10.26 -19.97
C SER A 496 61.54 9.90 -19.32
N ASN A 497 61.55 8.70 -18.72
CA ASN A 497 62.67 7.85 -18.26
C ASN A 497 63.29 8.07 -16.86
N ALA A 498 62.92 7.22 -15.88
CA ALA A 498 63.77 6.11 -15.38
C ALA A 498 63.26 5.48 -14.05
N ALA A 499 62.61 4.31 -14.15
CA ALA A 499 62.66 3.10 -13.27
C ALA A 499 62.50 3.20 -11.71
N PRO A 500 62.35 2.08 -10.97
CA PRO A 500 61.11 1.77 -10.26
C PRO A 500 61.23 1.75 -8.72
N ARG A 501 60.13 1.99 -7.99
CA ARG A 501 60.02 1.60 -6.58
C ARG A 501 58.66 0.97 -6.27
N ARG A 502 58.66 -0.37 -6.24
CA ARG A 502 57.70 -1.19 -5.49
C ARG A 502 58.00 -1.01 -3.99
N ASN A 503 56.98 -0.66 -3.20
CA ASN A 503 56.97 -0.94 -1.77
C ASN A 503 55.65 -1.64 -1.44
N SER A 504 55.65 -2.94 -1.66
CA SER A 504 54.74 -3.91 -1.07
C SER A 504 55.21 -4.18 0.37
N LEU A 505 54.41 -3.76 1.36
CA LEU A 505 54.50 -4.20 2.75
C LEU A 505 53.37 -5.21 2.99
N TRP A 506 53.68 -6.24 3.79
CA TRP A 506 52.88 -7.40 4.21
C TRP A 506 53.22 -8.73 3.54
N GLN A 507 54.17 -9.43 4.17
CA GLN A 507 54.18 -10.89 4.29
C GLN A 507 53.93 -11.25 5.76
N PRO A 508 53.13 -12.29 6.08
CA PRO A 508 52.93 -12.74 7.45
C PRO A 508 54.04 -13.72 7.85
N LYS A 509 54.54 -13.60 9.09
CA LYS A 509 55.32 -14.65 9.75
C LYS A 509 54.41 -15.48 10.65
N SER A 510 54.45 -16.78 10.43
CA SER A 510 53.95 -17.85 11.29
C SER A 510 54.81 -17.99 12.55
N ALA A 511 54.17 -18.30 13.68
CA ALA A 511 54.82 -18.90 14.83
C ALA A 511 53.85 -19.88 15.49
N GLU A 512 54.24 -21.15 15.46
CA GLU A 512 53.72 -22.23 16.30
C GLU A 512 54.18 -22.03 17.76
N ILE A 513 53.42 -22.57 18.73
CA ILE A 513 53.87 -23.66 19.64
C ILE A 513 52.97 -23.77 20.88
N ALA A 514 52.71 -25.06 21.20
CA ALA A 514 52.45 -25.73 22.48
C ALA A 514 51.08 -25.65 23.20
N VAL A 515 50.47 -26.83 23.16
CA VAL A 515 49.55 -27.47 24.11
C VAL A 515 50.13 -27.53 25.53
N GLU A 516 49.33 -27.23 26.54
CA GLU A 516 49.47 -27.85 27.86
C GLU A 516 48.12 -27.99 28.59
N ASN A 517 47.88 -29.19 29.14
CA ASN A 517 46.71 -29.59 29.90
C ASN A 517 46.81 -29.17 31.37
N ALA A 518 45.79 -28.52 31.93
CA ALA A 518 45.46 -28.61 33.37
C ALA A 518 44.04 -28.09 33.69
N ARG A 519 43.18 -28.98 34.21
CA ARG A 519 42.14 -28.65 35.23
C ARG A 519 42.84 -28.66 36.61
N PRO A 520 42.33 -28.08 37.73
CA PRO A 520 40.90 -27.87 38.05
C PRO A 520 40.54 -26.62 38.91
N SER A 521 39.24 -26.56 39.23
CA SER A 521 38.62 -26.09 40.48
C SER A 521 38.10 -24.64 40.58
N VAL A 522 36.81 -24.60 40.88
CA VAL A 522 35.95 -23.45 41.14
C VAL A 522 36.22 -22.92 42.55
N LYS A 523 36.48 -21.62 42.68
CA LYS A 523 36.18 -20.86 43.90
C LYS A 523 35.61 -19.50 43.53
N GLN A 524 34.41 -19.28 44.05
CA GLN A 524 33.62 -18.07 44.00
C GLN A 524 34.19 -17.09 45.03
N THR A 525 34.61 -15.89 44.61
CA THR A 525 34.93 -14.78 45.52
C THR A 525 34.37 -13.50 44.94
N ASP A 526 33.35 -12.97 45.62
CA ASP A 526 32.84 -11.62 45.46
C ASP A 526 33.93 -10.61 45.84
N VAL A 527 34.21 -9.66 44.94
CA VAL A 527 35.05 -8.50 45.19
C VAL A 527 34.25 -7.25 44.84
N THR A 528 33.77 -6.56 45.87
CA THR A 528 33.29 -5.17 45.79
C THR A 528 34.48 -4.21 45.88
N PRO A 529 34.62 -3.18 45.01
CA PRO A 529 35.70 -2.21 45.13
C PRO A 529 35.36 -1.09 46.13
N ASP A 530 36.34 -0.83 46.98
CA ASP A 530 36.37 0.11 48.09
C ASP A 530 36.71 1.53 47.58
N TRP A 531 35.74 2.46 47.64
CA TRP A 531 36.02 3.90 47.52
C TRP A 531 34.96 4.73 48.28
N ALA A 532 35.11 4.91 49.60
CA ALA A 532 34.52 6.08 50.28
C ALA A 532 34.95 6.19 51.76
N LEU A 533 36.24 6.42 52.05
CA LEU A 533 36.63 6.85 53.40
C LEU A 533 37.79 7.84 53.37
N ARG A 534 37.47 9.15 53.29
CA ARG A 534 38.26 10.23 53.90
C ARG A 534 37.38 11.41 54.28
N GLY A 535 37.34 11.72 55.58
CA GLY A 535 36.81 12.95 56.16
C GLY A 535 36.87 12.89 57.68
N LYS A 536 37.87 13.55 58.28
CA LYS A 536 38.16 13.58 59.73
C LYS A 536 37.32 14.61 60.49
N ALA A 537 37.21 14.34 61.81
CA ALA A 537 37.23 15.26 62.96
C ALA A 537 35.90 15.75 63.57
N GLY A 538 35.61 15.24 64.77
CA GLY A 538 35.74 16.03 66.02
C GLY A 538 34.55 16.87 66.51
N ALA A 539 34.06 16.49 67.69
CA ALA A 539 33.47 17.32 68.76
C ALA A 539 31.95 17.22 69.04
N THR A 540 31.70 16.69 70.25
CA THR A 540 30.77 17.15 71.29
C THR A 540 29.25 16.97 71.14
N ARG A 541 28.74 16.15 72.09
CA ARG A 541 27.43 16.16 72.75
C ARG A 541 26.52 17.35 72.40
N GLY A 542 25.43 17.00 71.73
CA GLY A 542 24.17 17.73 71.70
C GLY A 542 23.18 16.86 70.95
N GLN A 543 22.15 16.36 71.63
CA GLN A 543 20.95 15.88 70.95
C GLN A 543 20.33 17.08 70.22
N PRO A 544 19.92 16.91 68.96
CA PRO A 544 18.64 17.43 68.57
C PRO A 544 17.78 16.32 67.96
N LEU A 545 16.54 16.30 68.44
CA LEU A 545 15.32 15.81 67.80
C LEU A 545 15.53 15.23 66.39
N LEU A 546 15.44 13.91 66.29
CA LEU A 546 15.17 13.19 65.05
C LEU A 546 13.85 13.74 64.48
N THR A 547 13.95 14.63 63.50
CA THR A 547 12.84 14.96 62.61
C THR A 547 12.44 13.69 61.86
N GLU A 548 11.13 13.43 61.74
CA GLU A 548 10.50 12.37 60.94
C GLU A 548 10.77 12.53 59.42
N LEU A 549 12.04 12.56 59.01
CA LEU A 549 12.45 12.70 57.61
C LEU A 549 13.49 11.66 57.16
N ASP A 550 13.94 10.76 58.05
CA ASP A 550 15.00 9.79 57.75
C ASP A 550 14.55 8.31 57.64
N LEU A 551 13.25 8.04 57.44
CA LEU A 551 12.74 6.67 57.26
C LEU A 551 11.85 6.46 56.03
N VAL A 552 12.04 7.23 54.96
CA VAL A 552 11.70 6.70 53.62
C VAL A 552 12.95 6.01 53.11
N GLN A 553 13.08 4.71 53.41
CA GLN A 553 13.88 3.82 52.56
C GLN A 553 13.36 4.04 51.14
N ARG A 554 14.05 4.84 50.33
CA ARG A 554 13.78 4.94 48.90
C ARG A 554 14.00 3.55 48.36
N GLN A 555 12.92 2.79 48.20
CA GLN A 555 12.95 1.48 47.55
C GLN A 555 13.51 1.74 46.15
N ARG A 556 14.80 1.47 45.97
CA ARG A 556 15.43 1.49 44.65
C ARG A 556 15.01 0.20 43.97
N LEU A 557 14.48 0.30 42.76
CA LEU A 557 14.23 -0.88 41.94
C LEU A 557 15.53 -1.68 41.81
N PRO A 558 15.51 -3.00 42.06
CA PRO A 558 16.63 -3.88 41.76
C PRO A 558 17.10 -3.68 40.30
N LEU A 559 18.41 -3.80 40.08
CA LEU A 559 18.99 -3.58 38.75
C LEU A 559 18.39 -4.54 37.73
N GLU A 560 18.11 -5.78 38.14
CA GLU A 560 17.47 -6.81 37.32
C GLU A 560 16.10 -6.35 36.80
N LEU A 561 15.29 -5.69 37.63
CA LEU A 561 14.00 -5.14 37.18
C LEU A 561 14.19 -4.01 36.18
N ILE A 562 15.19 -3.16 36.38
CA ILE A 562 15.51 -2.07 35.44
C ILE A 562 15.94 -2.65 34.09
N LEU A 563 16.81 -3.66 34.08
CA LEU A 563 17.25 -4.32 32.84
C LEU A 563 16.09 -5.03 32.14
N ASN A 564 15.21 -5.71 32.88
CA ASN A 564 13.99 -6.32 32.33
C ASN A 564 13.05 -5.27 31.71
N ILE A 565 12.87 -4.11 32.35
CA ILE A 565 12.08 -3.00 31.80
C ILE A 565 12.72 -2.54 30.48
N ILE A 566 14.04 -2.36 30.44
CA ILE A 566 14.77 -1.94 29.23
C ILE A 566 14.61 -2.96 28.10
N GLU A 567 14.71 -4.25 28.39
CA GLU A 567 14.52 -5.33 27.41
C GLU A 567 13.08 -5.36 26.88
N SER A 568 12.10 -5.13 27.75
CA SER A 568 10.68 -5.09 27.40
C SER A 568 10.28 -3.92 26.50
N LEU A 569 11.18 -2.95 26.28
CA LEU A 569 10.96 -1.88 25.28
C LEU A 569 11.10 -2.38 23.84
N LEU A 570 11.76 -3.53 23.64
CA LEU A 570 11.96 -4.11 22.32
C LEU A 570 10.73 -4.93 21.91
N PRO A 571 10.40 -5.00 20.60
CA PRO A 571 9.36 -5.88 20.12
C PRO A 571 9.64 -7.35 20.49
N PRO A 572 8.59 -8.14 20.77
CA PRO A 572 8.73 -9.53 21.20
C PRO A 572 9.36 -10.42 20.13
N ASN A 573 9.24 -10.06 18.84
CA ASN A 573 9.90 -10.80 17.77
C ASN A 573 11.41 -10.55 17.79
N GLU A 574 12.18 -11.52 18.27
CA GLU A 574 13.64 -11.42 18.38
C GLU A 574 14.37 -11.20 17.06
N SER A 575 13.77 -11.60 15.95
CA SER A 575 14.34 -11.44 14.61
C SER A 575 14.21 -10.03 14.06
N SER A 576 13.48 -9.13 14.74
CA SER A 576 13.28 -7.75 14.28
C SER A 576 14.57 -6.92 14.33
N ILE A 577 14.88 -6.21 13.25
CA ILE A 577 15.95 -5.19 13.19
C ILE A 577 15.31 -3.80 13.19
N LEU A 578 15.58 -3.02 14.23
CA LEU A 578 14.94 -1.72 14.45
C LEU A 578 15.81 -0.59 13.85
N PRO A 579 15.23 0.32 13.05
CA PRO A 579 15.94 1.49 12.53
C PRO A 579 16.22 2.52 13.62
N ALA A 580 17.15 3.44 13.36
CA ALA A 580 17.51 4.51 14.31
C ALA A 580 16.34 5.44 14.67
N SER A 581 15.32 5.54 13.81
CA SER A 581 14.11 6.31 14.05
C SER A 581 13.18 5.69 15.10
N HIS A 582 13.29 4.38 15.35
CA HIS A 582 12.41 3.63 16.24
C HIS A 582 12.55 4.09 17.70
N SER A 583 11.43 4.22 18.41
CA SER A 583 11.37 4.69 19.80
C SER A 583 12.23 3.84 20.74
N ALA A 584 12.13 2.51 20.65
CA ALA A 584 12.96 1.58 21.42
C ALA A 584 14.47 1.79 21.17
N THR A 585 14.89 2.00 19.93
CA THR A 585 16.30 2.27 19.60
C THR A 585 16.77 3.58 20.22
N LYS A 586 15.96 4.65 20.14
CA LYS A 586 16.24 5.93 20.81
C LYS A 586 16.32 5.77 22.32
N ALA A 587 15.41 4.99 22.92
CA ALA A 587 15.42 4.70 24.35
C ALA A 587 16.69 3.95 24.76
N LEU A 588 17.10 2.92 24.02
CA LEU A 588 18.35 2.20 24.28
C LEU A 588 19.59 3.09 24.15
N ILE A 589 19.61 4.04 23.20
CA ILE A 589 20.66 5.05 23.11
C ILE A 589 20.66 5.96 24.34
N SER A 590 19.49 6.37 24.82
CA SER A 590 19.39 7.15 26.06
C SER A 590 19.91 6.34 27.25
N PHE A 591 19.49 5.07 27.40
CA PHE A 591 19.96 4.19 28.47
C PHE A 591 21.46 3.90 28.40
N SER A 592 22.06 3.87 27.20
CA SER A 592 23.51 3.76 27.08
C SER A 592 24.24 5.04 27.49
N ARG A 593 23.58 6.20 27.49
CA ARG A 593 24.21 7.50 27.80
C ARG A 593 23.98 7.99 29.23
N VAL A 594 22.91 7.55 29.89
CA VAL A 594 22.50 8.10 31.20
C VAL A 594 23.05 7.34 32.41
N SER A 595 23.34 6.04 32.32
CA SER A 595 23.79 5.23 33.46
C SER A 595 24.85 4.20 33.09
N ARG A 596 25.89 4.10 33.92
CA ARG A 596 26.95 3.10 33.78
C ARG A 596 26.43 1.68 33.98
N SER A 597 25.40 1.50 34.81
CA SER A 597 24.79 0.19 35.11
C SER A 597 23.95 -0.35 33.94
N THR A 598 23.42 0.52 33.08
CA THR A 598 22.62 0.15 31.91
C THR A 598 23.43 0.16 30.61
N TYR A 599 24.58 0.85 30.59
CA TYR A 599 25.44 1.02 29.42
C TYR A 599 25.74 -0.29 28.67
N ASP A 600 26.29 -1.30 29.35
CA ASP A 600 26.71 -2.55 28.71
C ASP A 600 25.50 -3.30 28.12
N PHE A 601 24.43 -3.46 28.92
CA PHE A 601 23.22 -4.17 28.51
C PHE A 601 22.53 -3.47 27.33
N SER A 602 22.28 -2.16 27.41
CA SER A 602 21.64 -1.40 26.34
C SER A 602 22.48 -1.38 25.07
N THR A 603 23.81 -1.31 25.16
CA THR A 603 24.69 -1.33 23.99
C THR A 603 24.71 -2.71 23.32
N ARG A 604 24.67 -3.80 24.10
CA ARG A 604 24.50 -5.16 23.54
C ARG A 604 23.17 -5.30 22.80
N LEU A 605 22.07 -4.80 23.38
CA LEU A 605 20.77 -4.81 22.72
C LEU A 605 20.77 -3.99 21.42
N LEU A 606 21.37 -2.79 21.42
CA LEU A 606 21.53 -1.99 20.20
C LEU A 606 22.23 -2.78 19.07
N ARG A 607 23.28 -3.52 19.40
CA ARG A 607 24.07 -4.27 18.41
C ARG A 607 23.43 -5.58 17.96
N LYS A 608 22.56 -6.16 18.79
CA LYS A 608 21.80 -7.36 18.42
C LYS A 608 20.54 -7.03 17.63
N ARG A 609 19.86 -5.92 17.95
CA ARG A 609 18.49 -5.64 17.52
C ARG A 609 18.31 -4.35 16.72
N CYS A 610 19.32 -3.48 16.64
CA CYS A 610 19.19 -2.15 16.03
C CYS A 610 20.29 -1.81 15.01
N MET A 611 21.02 -2.81 14.48
CA MET A 611 22.06 -2.58 13.48
C MET A 611 21.44 -2.35 12.10
N HIS A 612 20.97 -1.13 11.89
CA HIS A 612 20.42 -0.63 10.63
C HIS A 612 21.36 0.42 10.04
N ILE A 613 22.09 0.02 8.99
CA ILE A 613 23.08 0.84 8.29
C ILE A 613 22.56 1.09 6.87
N ASP A 614 22.07 2.29 6.60
CA ASP A 614 21.38 2.68 5.35
C ASP A 614 22.13 3.74 4.54
N SER A 615 23.42 3.92 4.83
CA SER A 615 24.30 4.82 4.07
C SER A 615 25.77 4.54 4.33
N THR A 616 26.63 4.86 3.36
CA THR A 616 28.10 4.84 3.53
C THR A 616 28.56 5.69 4.70
N SER A 617 27.91 6.85 4.96
CA SER A 617 28.28 7.72 6.08
C SER A 617 28.08 7.05 7.43
N ARG A 618 26.97 6.31 7.62
CA ARG A 618 26.74 5.55 8.87
C ARG A 618 27.70 4.38 9.00
N LEU A 619 27.97 3.70 7.89
CA LEU A 619 28.93 2.59 7.83
C LEU A 619 30.34 3.04 8.23
N SER A 620 30.83 4.13 7.65
CA SER A 620 32.15 4.67 7.96
C SER A 620 32.22 5.17 9.40
N LEU A 621 31.19 5.86 9.90
CA LEU A 621 31.13 6.28 11.31
C LEU A 621 31.17 5.11 12.28
N LEU A 622 30.49 3.99 11.97
CA LEU A 622 30.54 2.79 12.79
C LEU A 622 31.96 2.22 12.87
N LEU A 623 32.65 2.09 11.73
CA LEU A 623 34.00 1.53 11.70
C LEU A 623 35.04 2.47 12.32
N LEU A 624 34.92 3.78 12.07
CA LEU A 624 35.77 4.80 12.71
C LEU A 624 35.58 4.85 14.23
N SER A 625 34.39 4.49 14.73
CA SER A 625 34.14 4.39 16.16
C SER A 625 35.01 3.34 16.87
N LEU A 626 35.51 2.33 16.14
CA LEU A 626 36.43 1.32 16.70
C LEU A 626 37.80 1.91 17.07
N PHE A 627 38.21 2.97 16.37
CA PHE A 627 39.47 3.65 16.61
C PHE A 627 39.33 4.85 17.56
N SER A 628 38.10 5.16 18.00
CA SER A 628 37.83 6.26 18.89
C SER A 628 38.18 5.90 20.35
N PRO A 629 38.89 6.76 21.10
CA PRO A 629 39.22 6.49 22.49
C PRO A 629 37.94 6.40 23.33
N SER A 630 37.86 5.38 24.20
CA SER A 630 36.70 5.22 25.07
C SER A 630 36.54 6.44 26.00
N PRO A 631 35.31 6.93 26.23
CA PRO A 631 35.07 8.02 27.16
C PRO A 631 35.62 7.67 28.55
N ARG A 632 36.32 8.61 29.21
CA ARG A 632 36.94 8.38 30.52
C ARG A 632 35.91 7.85 31.53
N GLY A 633 36.10 6.60 31.98
CA GLY A 633 35.30 5.98 33.04
C GLY A 633 34.11 5.12 32.59
N LEU A 634 33.96 4.86 31.28
CA LEU A 634 33.09 3.79 30.76
C LEU A 634 33.92 2.53 30.43
N PRO A 635 33.31 1.33 30.46
CA PRO A 635 33.93 0.13 29.90
C PRO A 635 34.34 0.37 28.45
N PRO A 636 35.42 -0.30 27.97
CA PRO A 636 35.90 -0.12 26.60
C PRO A 636 34.79 -0.38 25.58
N THR A 637 34.87 0.30 24.44
CA THR A 637 33.94 0.16 23.32
C THR A 637 33.73 -1.33 23.05
N LEU A 638 32.49 -1.81 23.18
CA LEU A 638 32.19 -3.22 22.95
C LEU A 638 32.71 -3.63 21.55
N SER A 639 33.14 -4.87 21.37
CA SER A 639 33.57 -5.37 20.05
C SER A 639 32.39 -5.52 19.09
N LEU A 640 32.56 -5.22 17.78
CA LEU A 640 31.50 -5.46 16.78
C LEU A 640 31.11 -6.94 16.66
N LYS A 641 31.93 -7.85 17.20
CA LYS A 641 31.66 -9.29 17.36
C LYS A 641 30.41 -9.65 18.17
N CYS A 642 29.62 -8.69 18.64
CA CYS A 642 28.31 -8.97 19.24
C CYS A 642 27.14 -8.69 18.27
N ILE A 643 27.43 -8.28 17.04
CA ILE A 643 26.42 -8.09 15.99
C ILE A 643 26.05 -9.47 15.44
N THR A 644 24.81 -9.87 15.66
CA THR A 644 24.26 -11.14 15.17
C THR A 644 23.25 -10.97 14.04
N SER A 645 22.68 -9.76 13.91
CA SER A 645 21.74 -9.41 12.86
C SER A 645 22.05 -8.01 12.32
N LEU A 646 22.04 -7.85 11.00
CA LEU A 646 22.46 -6.62 10.32
C LEU A 646 21.54 -6.33 9.12
N TYR A 647 21.06 -5.09 9.04
CA TYR A 647 20.55 -4.50 7.80
C TYR A 647 21.62 -3.55 7.21
N LEU A 648 21.93 -3.74 5.93
CA LEU A 648 23.02 -3.04 5.24
C LEU A 648 22.58 -2.55 3.85
N SER A 649 22.51 -1.23 3.68
CA SER A 649 22.22 -0.52 2.43
C SER A 649 23.14 0.70 2.26
N PRO A 650 24.44 0.49 2.02
CA PRO A 650 25.40 1.58 2.07
C PRO A 650 25.49 2.32 0.73
N PHE A 651 25.15 1.65 -0.38
CA PHE A 651 25.21 2.19 -1.73
C PHE A 651 23.97 3.04 -2.03
N GLY A 652 24.16 4.08 -2.85
CA GLY A 652 23.07 4.86 -3.43
C GLY A 652 22.48 4.17 -4.66
N LYS A 653 22.41 4.90 -5.78
CA LYS A 653 21.82 4.38 -7.04
C LYS A 653 22.75 3.46 -7.84
N SER A 654 24.04 3.39 -7.53
CA SER A 654 25.03 2.61 -8.26
C SER A 654 25.89 1.80 -7.29
N LEU A 655 26.26 0.59 -7.71
CA LEU A 655 27.22 -0.26 -7.00
C LEU A 655 28.67 0.21 -7.22
N ASP A 656 28.94 1.00 -8.27
CA ASP A 656 30.27 1.42 -8.70
C ASP A 656 30.92 2.47 -7.76
N ASP A 657 31.18 2.06 -6.52
CA ASP A 657 31.79 2.85 -5.45
C ASP A 657 32.75 1.98 -4.63
N LYS A 658 34.02 2.03 -5.01
CA LYS A 658 35.09 1.25 -4.37
C LYS A 658 35.30 1.60 -2.89
N PRO A 659 35.38 2.87 -2.47
CA PRO A 659 35.45 3.21 -1.04
C PRO A 659 34.32 2.58 -0.22
N THR A 660 33.07 2.63 -0.70
CA THR A 660 31.93 2.01 -0.01
C THR A 660 32.09 0.48 0.04
N ALA A 661 32.50 -0.16 -1.05
CA ALA A 661 32.77 -1.60 -1.08
C ALA A 661 33.87 -2.03 -0.10
N MET A 662 34.93 -1.22 0.04
CA MET A 662 35.98 -1.44 1.03
C MET A 662 35.43 -1.38 2.46
N TRP A 663 34.59 -0.38 2.78
CA TRP A 663 33.96 -0.31 4.09
C TRP A 663 33.04 -1.51 4.39
N VAL A 664 32.30 -2.00 3.39
CA VAL A 664 31.48 -3.21 3.52
C VAL A 664 32.36 -4.43 3.85
N ARG A 665 33.45 -4.59 3.11
CA ARG A 665 34.43 -5.66 3.35
C ARG A 665 35.00 -5.60 4.76
N GLU A 666 35.44 -4.44 5.22
CA GLU A 666 35.98 -4.28 6.58
C GLU A 666 34.95 -4.59 7.65
N LEU A 667 33.69 -4.15 7.48
CA LEU A 667 32.62 -4.53 8.40
C LEU A 667 32.43 -6.04 8.44
N PHE A 668 32.39 -6.72 7.29
CA PHE A 668 32.25 -8.17 7.23
C PHE A 668 33.43 -8.91 7.85
N CYS A 669 34.66 -8.39 7.74
CA CYS A 669 35.81 -8.91 8.50
C CYS A 669 35.58 -8.84 10.01
N GLU A 670 35.00 -7.76 10.53
CA GLU A 670 34.76 -7.57 11.96
C GLU A 670 33.64 -8.46 12.52
N VAL A 671 32.64 -8.81 11.70
CA VAL A 671 31.45 -9.58 12.14
C VAL A 671 31.40 -11.02 11.61
N CYS A 672 32.44 -11.47 10.89
CA CYS A 672 32.45 -12.75 10.17
C CYS A 672 32.21 -13.98 11.05
N ASP A 673 32.55 -13.92 12.33
CA ASP A 673 32.43 -15.02 13.29
C ASP A 673 31.12 -15.01 14.08
N THR A 674 30.28 -13.99 13.90
CA THR A 674 29.14 -13.70 14.79
C THR A 674 27.85 -13.34 14.07
N LEU A 675 27.92 -12.80 12.85
CA LEU A 675 26.75 -12.47 12.05
C LEU A 675 26.02 -13.73 11.59
N LYS A 676 24.75 -13.86 11.99
CA LYS A 676 23.86 -14.97 11.64
C LYS A 676 22.78 -14.57 10.64
N ARG A 677 22.35 -13.31 10.67
CA ARG A 677 21.25 -12.80 9.84
C ARG A 677 21.66 -11.52 9.13
N LEU A 678 21.58 -11.51 7.81
CA LEU A 678 21.98 -10.38 6.98
C LEU A 678 20.87 -10.00 6.01
N ILE A 679 20.43 -8.75 6.06
CA ILE A 679 19.59 -8.12 5.04
C ILE A 679 20.45 -7.14 4.27
N VAL A 680 20.60 -7.35 2.96
CA VAL A 680 21.33 -6.45 2.06
C VAL A 680 20.39 -5.81 1.05
N ASP A 681 20.45 -4.49 0.98
CA ASP A 681 19.73 -3.66 0.02
C ASP A 681 20.77 -2.90 -0.80
N MET A 682 21.26 -3.54 -1.87
CA MET A 682 22.34 -3.06 -2.73
C MET A 682 21.95 -3.23 -4.21
N PRO A 683 22.30 -2.27 -5.08
CA PRO A 683 21.91 -2.30 -6.49
C PRO A 683 22.84 -3.20 -7.32
N PHE A 684 22.91 -4.50 -7.02
CA PHE A 684 23.84 -5.44 -7.64
C PHE A 684 23.75 -5.50 -9.17
N GLY A 685 22.59 -5.19 -9.75
CA GLY A 685 22.35 -5.18 -11.20
C GLY A 685 22.98 -3.98 -11.92
N THR A 686 23.42 -2.94 -11.21
CA THR A 686 23.86 -1.67 -11.83
C THR A 686 25.31 -1.66 -12.34
N LEU A 687 26.13 -2.60 -11.89
CA LEU A 687 27.51 -2.75 -12.32
C LEU A 687 27.67 -4.14 -12.91
N SER A 688 27.97 -4.27 -14.20
CA SER A 688 28.23 -5.58 -14.82
C SER A 688 29.63 -6.10 -14.44
N GLY A 689 29.85 -7.41 -14.57
CA GLY A 689 31.18 -7.99 -14.35
C GLY A 689 32.25 -7.55 -15.37
N TYR A 690 31.82 -7.05 -16.54
CA TYR A 690 32.71 -6.55 -17.59
C TYR A 690 33.07 -5.06 -17.39
N ASP A 691 32.22 -4.31 -16.70
CA ASP A 691 32.37 -2.86 -16.49
C ASP A 691 33.03 -2.52 -15.13
N ASP A 692 33.37 -3.53 -14.33
CA ASP A 692 33.94 -3.39 -12.98
C ASP A 692 35.44 -3.03 -13.00
N HIS A 693 35.75 -1.82 -13.46
CA HIS A 693 37.09 -1.28 -13.56
C HIS A 693 37.71 -0.89 -12.20
N LEU A 694 36.91 -0.81 -11.14
CA LEU A 694 37.37 -0.45 -9.78
C LEU A 694 37.54 -1.67 -8.86
N ASP A 695 37.34 -2.89 -9.38
CA ASP A 695 37.32 -4.14 -8.61
C ASP A 695 36.33 -4.10 -7.43
N VAL A 696 35.17 -3.50 -7.60
CA VAL A 696 34.10 -3.42 -6.60
C VAL A 696 33.56 -4.81 -6.28
N ARG A 697 33.17 -5.59 -7.30
CA ARG A 697 32.59 -6.92 -7.14
C ARG A 697 33.57 -7.92 -6.51
N PRO A 698 34.87 -7.97 -6.91
CA PRO A 698 35.88 -8.73 -6.18
C PRO A 698 36.00 -8.31 -4.70
N THR A 699 35.94 -7.02 -4.41
CA THR A 699 36.05 -6.50 -3.02
C THR A 699 34.87 -6.94 -2.17
N LEU A 700 33.65 -6.82 -2.71
CA LEU A 700 32.45 -7.29 -2.04
C LEU A 700 32.51 -8.82 -1.87
N THR A 701 32.89 -9.56 -2.91
CA THR A 701 33.06 -11.03 -2.85
C THR A 701 33.99 -11.44 -1.71
N ASP A 702 35.14 -10.76 -1.54
CA ASP A 702 36.06 -11.04 -0.43
C ASP A 702 35.44 -10.80 0.95
N GLY A 703 34.55 -9.82 1.07
CA GLY A 703 33.78 -9.59 2.29
C GLY A 703 32.74 -10.69 2.53
N PHE A 704 31.88 -10.95 1.54
CA PHE A 704 30.74 -11.86 1.67
C PHE A 704 31.20 -13.31 1.95
N GLN A 705 32.25 -13.79 1.29
CA GLN A 705 32.75 -15.17 1.48
C GLN A 705 33.19 -15.46 2.93
N ARG A 706 33.50 -14.43 3.73
CA ARG A 706 33.96 -14.59 5.12
C ARG A 706 32.83 -14.91 6.10
N LEU A 707 31.56 -14.68 5.73
CA LEU A 707 30.40 -14.80 6.61
C LEU A 707 29.99 -16.26 6.89
N SER A 708 30.93 -17.07 7.38
CA SER A 708 30.76 -18.52 7.58
C SER A 708 29.67 -18.93 8.60
N LYS A 709 29.23 -17.99 9.44
CA LYS A 709 28.19 -18.19 10.46
C LYS A 709 26.80 -17.74 10.01
N LEU A 710 26.65 -17.29 8.76
CA LEU A 710 25.38 -16.83 8.26
C LEU A 710 24.38 -17.98 8.14
N GLU A 711 23.21 -17.79 8.73
CA GLU A 711 22.06 -18.71 8.74
C GLU A 711 20.91 -18.18 7.89
N GLU A 712 20.77 -16.86 7.78
CA GLU A 712 19.75 -16.17 6.99
C GLU A 712 20.37 -15.06 6.12
N LEU A 713 20.06 -15.08 4.82
CA LEU A 713 20.39 -14.01 3.88
C LEU A 713 19.12 -13.49 3.20
N ILE A 714 18.93 -12.17 3.20
CA ILE A 714 17.87 -11.52 2.45
C ILE A 714 18.52 -10.51 1.49
N CYS A 715 18.41 -10.74 0.19
CA CYS A 715 18.86 -9.81 -0.85
C CYS A 715 17.67 -9.08 -1.45
N LEU A 716 17.67 -7.76 -1.35
CA LEU A 716 16.64 -6.87 -1.86
C LEU A 716 17.07 -6.23 -3.19
N ARG A 717 16.09 -5.77 -3.97
CA ARG A 717 16.21 -5.11 -5.30
C ARG A 717 16.78 -5.95 -6.43
N ASP A 718 17.96 -6.52 -6.24
CA ASP A 718 18.70 -7.20 -7.30
C ASP A 718 19.30 -8.53 -6.85
N TYR A 719 19.48 -9.42 -7.82
CA TYR A 719 20.14 -10.69 -7.62
C TYR A 719 21.63 -10.47 -7.31
N PRO A 720 22.19 -11.06 -6.23
CA PRO A 720 23.56 -10.81 -5.77
C PRO A 720 24.62 -11.58 -6.58
N ALA A 721 24.70 -11.32 -7.89
CA ALA A 721 25.67 -11.94 -8.79
C ALA A 721 27.08 -11.36 -8.59
N LEU A 722 27.73 -11.62 -7.45
CA LEU A 722 28.98 -10.97 -7.05
C LEU A 722 30.26 -11.54 -7.71
N THR A 723 30.25 -12.79 -8.14
CA THR A 723 31.44 -13.44 -8.70
C THR A 723 31.41 -13.45 -10.22
N PHE A 724 32.42 -12.88 -10.87
CA PHE A 724 32.65 -13.02 -12.31
C PHE A 724 34.08 -13.55 -12.54
N MET A 725 34.21 -14.82 -12.94
CA MET A 725 35.49 -15.38 -13.38
C MET A 725 35.62 -15.17 -14.88
N GLN A 726 36.68 -14.48 -15.32
CA GLN A 726 36.88 -13.94 -16.68
C GLN A 726 36.76 -14.95 -17.83
N GLN A 727 36.63 -16.26 -17.58
CA GLN A 727 36.52 -17.26 -18.63
C GLN A 727 35.63 -18.49 -18.35
N THR A 728 34.80 -18.58 -17.29
CA THR A 728 33.88 -19.74 -17.28
C THR A 728 32.63 -19.75 -16.38
N PHE A 729 32.56 -19.22 -15.15
CA PHE A 729 31.34 -19.43 -14.32
C PHE A 729 31.11 -18.30 -13.29
N THR A 730 29.84 -17.99 -13.01
CA THR A 730 29.43 -17.15 -11.87
C THR A 730 29.03 -18.07 -10.71
N VAL A 731 29.89 -18.26 -9.71
CA VAL A 731 29.53 -18.97 -8.48
C VAL A 731 28.95 -17.94 -7.50
N ASN A 732 27.71 -18.13 -7.04
CA ASN A 732 27.14 -17.19 -6.09
C ASN A 732 27.73 -17.45 -4.69
N CYS A 733 28.31 -16.43 -4.08
CA CYS A 733 29.03 -16.57 -2.81
C CYS A 733 28.19 -17.13 -1.65
N TRP A 734 26.86 -17.03 -1.74
CA TRP A 734 25.95 -17.51 -0.70
C TRP A 734 25.82 -19.04 -0.66
N SER A 735 26.07 -19.75 -1.76
CA SER A 735 26.04 -21.23 -1.77
C SER A 735 27.26 -21.86 -1.07
N LEU A 736 28.26 -21.04 -0.74
CA LEU A 736 29.47 -21.46 -0.03
C LEU A 736 29.32 -21.41 1.49
N TRP A 737 28.21 -20.88 2.02
CA TRP A 737 28.04 -20.75 3.47
C TRP A 737 27.46 -22.03 4.08
N PRO A 738 28.21 -22.72 4.96
CA PRO A 738 27.86 -24.06 5.40
C PRO A 738 26.62 -24.10 6.32
N ASN A 739 26.24 -22.98 6.93
CA ASN A 739 25.13 -22.87 7.87
C ASN A 739 23.91 -22.15 7.30
N LEU A 740 23.91 -21.79 6.01
CA LEU A 740 22.81 -21.04 5.41
C LEU A 740 21.57 -21.93 5.32
N ARG A 741 20.50 -21.52 6.01
CA ARG A 741 19.23 -22.25 6.07
C ARG A 741 18.13 -21.60 5.26
N ARG A 742 18.16 -20.26 5.15
CA ARG A 742 17.07 -19.51 4.55
C ARG A 742 17.61 -18.35 3.71
N VAL A 743 17.11 -18.23 2.49
CA VAL A 743 17.54 -17.18 1.55
C VAL A 743 16.35 -16.51 0.86
N VAL A 744 16.43 -15.19 0.69
CA VAL A 744 15.53 -14.43 -0.18
C VAL A 744 16.34 -13.81 -1.31
N LEU A 745 15.93 -14.06 -2.54
CA LEU A 745 16.62 -13.64 -3.75
C LEU A 745 15.66 -12.84 -4.64
N PHE A 746 15.96 -11.57 -4.85
CA PHE A 746 15.21 -10.70 -5.77
C PHE A 746 15.70 -10.89 -7.21
N ASN A 747 14.81 -10.83 -8.21
CA ASN A 747 15.17 -10.92 -9.64
C ASN A 747 16.00 -12.17 -9.99
N ALA A 748 15.76 -13.29 -9.30
CA ALA A 748 16.52 -14.53 -9.50
C ALA A 748 16.25 -15.11 -10.90
N PRO A 749 17.28 -15.48 -11.69
CA PRO A 749 17.11 -16.01 -13.04
C PRO A 749 16.72 -17.49 -13.00
N MET A 750 15.43 -17.80 -13.09
CA MET A 750 14.93 -19.19 -12.98
C MET A 750 15.37 -20.10 -14.14
N SER A 751 15.75 -19.53 -15.29
CA SER A 751 16.32 -20.29 -16.41
C SER A 751 17.80 -20.67 -16.22
N SER A 752 18.45 -20.17 -15.17
CA SER A 752 19.87 -20.44 -14.92
C SER A 752 20.05 -21.76 -14.18
N HIS A 753 20.72 -22.73 -14.81
CA HIS A 753 21.11 -23.98 -14.14
C HIS A 753 21.97 -23.75 -12.89
N TRP A 754 22.72 -22.63 -12.84
CA TRP A 754 23.54 -22.28 -11.67
C TRP A 754 22.71 -21.91 -10.45
N LEU A 755 21.54 -21.30 -10.63
CA LEU A 755 20.62 -21.03 -9.51
C LEU A 755 20.21 -22.35 -8.86
N TRP A 756 19.80 -23.33 -9.68
CA TRP A 756 19.38 -24.64 -9.20
C TRP A 756 20.53 -25.45 -8.61
N TYR A 757 21.74 -25.36 -9.21
CA TYR A 757 22.96 -25.90 -8.63
C TYR A 757 23.22 -25.34 -7.23
N ASP A 758 23.19 -24.02 -7.06
CA ASP A 758 23.45 -23.36 -5.79
C ASP A 758 22.42 -23.74 -4.72
N ILE A 759 21.13 -23.80 -5.08
CA ILE A 759 20.07 -24.28 -4.19
C ILE A 759 20.34 -25.74 -3.78
N ALA A 760 20.66 -26.63 -4.72
CA ALA A 760 20.92 -28.03 -4.43
C ALA A 760 22.21 -28.24 -3.61
N ASN A 761 23.27 -27.48 -3.89
CA ASN A 761 24.58 -27.60 -3.25
C ASN A 761 24.63 -27.05 -1.82
N THR A 762 23.72 -26.12 -1.46
CA THR A 762 23.70 -25.51 -0.12
C THR A 762 23.09 -26.46 0.92
N ALA A 763 23.89 -27.36 1.48
CA ALA A 763 23.42 -28.53 2.25
C ALA A 763 22.39 -28.28 3.37
N GLN A 764 22.42 -27.14 4.06
CA GLN A 764 21.49 -26.81 5.15
C GLN A 764 20.27 -25.97 4.71
N LEU A 765 20.14 -25.66 3.41
CA LEU A 765 19.07 -24.79 2.91
C LEU A 765 17.72 -25.50 3.03
N GLU A 766 16.78 -24.84 3.71
CA GLU A 766 15.43 -25.30 4.03
C GLU A 766 14.35 -24.48 3.34
N GLN A 767 14.56 -23.17 3.16
CA GLN A 767 13.58 -22.27 2.57
C GLN A 767 14.23 -21.24 1.64
N VAL A 768 13.66 -21.07 0.45
CA VAL A 768 14.04 -20.09 -0.55
C VAL A 768 12.83 -19.25 -0.90
N VAL A 769 12.94 -17.93 -0.79
CA VAL A 769 11.93 -17.00 -1.33
C VAL A 769 12.51 -16.35 -2.58
N LEU A 770 11.94 -16.65 -3.73
CA LEU A 770 12.26 -15.98 -4.99
C LEU A 770 11.26 -14.84 -5.16
N ALA A 771 11.72 -13.62 -4.89
CA ALA A 771 10.91 -12.41 -5.04
C ALA A 771 11.13 -11.83 -6.44
N ARG A 772 10.06 -11.54 -7.18
CA ARG A 772 10.15 -11.04 -8.57
C ARG A 772 11.06 -11.90 -9.46
N PRO A 773 10.93 -13.25 -9.47
CA PRO A 773 11.86 -14.07 -10.24
C PRO A 773 11.78 -13.77 -11.74
N LEU A 774 12.91 -13.85 -12.43
CA LEU A 774 12.95 -13.74 -13.89
C LEU A 774 12.60 -15.10 -14.49
N VAL A 775 11.37 -15.23 -14.98
CA VAL A 775 10.77 -16.51 -15.40
C VAL A 775 10.68 -16.61 -16.92
N PRO A 776 11.20 -17.68 -17.54
CA PRO A 776 10.99 -17.92 -18.97
C PRO A 776 9.56 -18.42 -19.24
N PRO A 777 9.06 -18.34 -20.49
CA PRO A 777 7.67 -18.70 -20.84
C PRO A 777 7.25 -20.13 -20.52
N ARG A 778 8.20 -21.04 -20.31
CA ARG A 778 7.98 -22.41 -19.86
C ARG A 778 9.08 -22.75 -18.87
N ILE A 779 8.73 -22.91 -17.60
CA ILE A 779 9.66 -23.36 -16.57
C ILE A 779 9.03 -24.52 -15.81
N ASN A 780 9.79 -25.60 -15.64
CA ASN A 780 9.41 -26.72 -14.79
C ASN A 780 10.44 -26.85 -13.67
N VAL A 781 10.13 -26.20 -12.54
CA VAL A 781 11.05 -26.06 -11.40
C VAL A 781 11.55 -27.42 -10.87
N LYS A 782 10.68 -28.43 -10.86
CA LYS A 782 11.07 -29.77 -10.40
C LYS A 782 11.98 -30.46 -11.41
N ASP A 783 11.70 -30.36 -12.70
CA ASP A 783 12.60 -30.89 -13.75
C ASP A 783 13.99 -30.24 -13.65
N ASP A 784 14.06 -28.90 -13.59
CA ASP A 784 15.31 -28.17 -13.51
C ASP A 784 16.12 -28.51 -12.23
N TYR A 785 15.47 -28.60 -11.08
CA TYR A 785 16.13 -28.95 -9.81
C TYR A 785 16.64 -30.40 -9.80
N TYR A 786 15.81 -31.36 -10.23
CA TYR A 786 16.21 -32.77 -10.24
C TYR A 786 17.21 -33.09 -11.36
N HIS A 787 17.21 -32.33 -12.45
CA HIS A 787 18.27 -32.41 -13.46
C HIS A 787 19.65 -32.14 -12.84
N MET A 788 19.74 -31.17 -11.91
CA MET A 788 20.98 -30.89 -11.19
C MET A 788 21.37 -32.03 -10.26
N LEU A 789 20.43 -32.60 -9.50
CA LEU A 789 20.71 -33.76 -8.64
C LEU A 789 21.23 -34.97 -9.43
N ASN A 790 20.65 -35.22 -10.61
CA ASN A 790 21.05 -36.33 -11.48
C ASN A 790 22.38 -36.09 -12.20
N SER A 791 22.78 -34.83 -12.37
CA SER A 791 24.02 -34.46 -13.06
C SER A 791 25.25 -34.48 -12.16
N TYR A 792 25.08 -34.48 -10.83
CA TYR A 792 26.16 -34.34 -9.87
C TYR A 792 26.02 -35.31 -8.68
N ASP A 793 26.84 -36.37 -8.68
CA ASP A 793 26.79 -37.48 -7.69
C ASP A 793 26.93 -37.07 -6.21
N HIS A 794 27.48 -35.89 -5.93
CA HIS A 794 27.65 -35.38 -4.57
C HIS A 794 26.41 -34.66 -4.02
N LEU A 795 25.44 -34.34 -4.89
CA LEU A 795 24.19 -33.69 -4.49
C LEU A 795 23.18 -34.74 -4.06
N THR A 796 22.40 -34.43 -3.03
CA THR A 796 21.38 -35.34 -2.49
C THR A 796 20.05 -34.62 -2.33
N PRO A 797 18.91 -35.29 -2.65
CA PRO A 797 17.58 -34.71 -2.44
C PRO A 797 17.32 -34.50 -0.94
N ARG A 798 16.68 -33.39 -0.61
CA ARG A 798 16.28 -33.04 0.76
C ARG A 798 15.04 -32.14 0.75
N LYS A 799 14.40 -31.99 1.90
CA LYS A 799 13.22 -31.13 2.05
C LYS A 799 13.60 -29.66 1.90
N ILE A 800 13.10 -29.02 0.84
CA ILE A 800 13.27 -27.59 0.58
C ILE A 800 11.92 -26.99 0.21
N LYS A 801 11.60 -25.83 0.79
CA LYS A 801 10.44 -25.02 0.42
C LYS A 801 10.88 -23.84 -0.45
N ILE A 802 10.33 -23.74 -1.65
CA ILE A 802 10.50 -22.60 -2.55
C ILE A 802 9.20 -21.79 -2.58
N VAL A 803 9.27 -20.51 -2.24
CA VAL A 803 8.16 -19.56 -2.31
C VAL A 803 8.42 -18.60 -3.46
N LEU A 804 7.52 -18.57 -4.44
CA LEU A 804 7.51 -17.60 -5.53
C LEU A 804 6.65 -16.43 -5.10
N ALA A 805 7.26 -15.26 -4.89
CA ALA A 805 6.61 -14.08 -4.36
C ALA A 805 6.60 -12.94 -5.39
N ASP A 806 5.42 -12.47 -5.74
CA ASP A 806 5.24 -11.36 -6.66
C ASP A 806 3.88 -10.69 -6.42
N VAL A 807 3.64 -9.54 -7.05
CA VAL A 807 2.28 -9.02 -7.21
C VAL A 807 1.48 -10.02 -8.02
N GLU A 808 0.19 -10.08 -7.71
CA GLU A 808 -0.74 -11.02 -8.31
C GLU A 808 -0.68 -11.15 -9.84
N SER A 809 -0.57 -10.02 -10.55
CA SER A 809 -0.54 -9.96 -12.02
C SER A 809 0.71 -10.58 -12.62
N ASP A 810 1.79 -10.61 -11.84
CA ASP A 810 3.14 -10.97 -12.29
C ASP A 810 3.57 -12.31 -11.66
N LEU A 811 2.71 -12.95 -10.87
CA LEU A 811 2.99 -14.26 -10.29
C LEU A 811 3.29 -15.27 -11.41
N PRO A 812 4.42 -15.98 -11.34
CA PRO A 812 4.87 -16.81 -12.45
C PRO A 812 3.95 -18.00 -12.68
N GLU A 813 3.67 -18.28 -13.95
CA GLU A 813 3.09 -19.55 -14.39
C GLU A 813 4.18 -20.62 -14.39
N ILE A 814 3.93 -21.73 -13.68
CA ILE A 814 4.88 -22.83 -13.54
C ILE A 814 4.28 -24.07 -14.19
N GLU A 815 5.07 -24.73 -15.03
CA GLU A 815 4.69 -25.99 -15.64
C GLU A 815 4.82 -27.12 -14.61
N THR A 816 3.70 -27.81 -14.36
CA THR A 816 3.59 -28.87 -13.35
C THR A 816 3.61 -30.29 -13.96
N THR A 817 3.92 -30.40 -15.25
CA THR A 817 3.95 -31.68 -15.96
C THR A 817 4.98 -32.62 -15.32
N ARG A 818 4.57 -33.87 -15.09
CA ARG A 818 5.41 -34.96 -14.57
C ARG A 818 6.08 -34.68 -13.21
N TRP A 819 5.54 -33.74 -12.41
CA TRP A 819 6.06 -33.45 -11.07
C TRP A 819 6.12 -34.68 -10.15
N ASP A 820 5.15 -35.59 -10.27
CA ASP A 820 5.12 -36.85 -9.51
C ASP A 820 6.23 -37.84 -9.93
N GLU A 821 6.75 -37.72 -11.16
CA GLU A 821 7.88 -38.53 -11.63
C GLU A 821 9.21 -37.97 -11.13
N TYR A 822 9.35 -36.64 -11.11
CA TYR A 822 10.58 -35.97 -10.67
C TYR A 822 10.73 -35.98 -9.15
N ASP A 823 9.65 -35.76 -8.40
CA ASP A 823 9.66 -35.67 -6.94
C ASP A 823 8.52 -36.49 -6.30
N PRO A 824 8.60 -37.83 -6.36
CA PRO A 824 7.57 -38.72 -5.83
C PRO A 824 7.41 -38.63 -4.31
N GLU A 825 8.45 -38.18 -3.60
CA GLU A 825 8.47 -38.07 -2.13
C GLU A 825 8.05 -36.69 -1.62
N GLY A 826 7.82 -35.71 -2.51
CA GLY A 826 7.44 -34.35 -2.13
C GLY A 826 8.54 -33.60 -1.36
N MET A 827 9.80 -33.84 -1.71
CA MET A 827 10.96 -33.21 -1.09
C MET A 827 11.10 -31.73 -1.50
N LEU A 828 10.66 -31.35 -2.70
CA LEU A 828 10.66 -29.96 -3.15
C LEU A 828 9.24 -29.39 -3.13
N ALA A 829 8.92 -28.61 -2.10
CA ALA A 829 7.65 -27.90 -1.98
C ALA A 829 7.73 -26.56 -2.72
N ILE A 830 6.74 -26.28 -3.58
CA ILE A 830 6.66 -25.02 -4.33
C ILE A 830 5.35 -24.34 -3.98
N GLU A 831 5.45 -23.09 -3.53
CA GLU A 831 4.31 -22.29 -3.11
C GLU A 831 4.36 -20.90 -3.76
N LYS A 832 3.18 -20.27 -3.92
CA LYS A 832 3.03 -18.89 -4.40
C LYS A 832 2.61 -17.99 -3.24
N TYR A 833 3.20 -16.81 -3.18
CA TYR A 833 2.84 -15.76 -2.23
C TYR A 833 2.44 -14.50 -3.00
N ASP A 834 1.17 -14.12 -2.84
CA ASP A 834 0.59 -12.93 -3.46
C ASP A 834 0.94 -11.69 -2.64
N ILE A 835 1.76 -10.80 -3.20
CA ILE A 835 2.10 -9.51 -2.61
C ILE A 835 0.94 -8.54 -2.87
N PRO A 836 0.25 -8.05 -1.82
CA PRO A 836 -0.92 -7.19 -1.99
C PRO A 836 -0.58 -5.90 -2.72
N THR A 837 -1.37 -5.56 -3.74
CA THR A 837 -1.30 -4.28 -4.45
C THR A 837 -2.30 -3.27 -3.89
N SER A 838 -1.96 -1.98 -3.94
CA SER A 838 -2.93 -0.94 -3.58
C SER A 838 -4.10 -0.88 -4.56
N PHE A 839 -5.24 -0.44 -4.04
CA PHE A 839 -6.46 -0.20 -4.83
C PHE A 839 -6.25 0.76 -6.02
N TYR A 840 -5.30 1.68 -5.92
CA TYR A 840 -5.09 2.75 -6.91
C TYR A 840 -4.24 2.33 -8.11
N GLY A 841 -3.60 1.15 -8.05
CA GLY A 841 -2.88 0.56 -9.18
C GLY A 841 -1.72 1.38 -9.74
N ASP A 842 -1.23 2.39 -9.00
CA ASP A 842 -0.22 3.35 -9.44
C ASP A 842 1.18 3.09 -8.88
N GLU A 843 1.33 2.00 -8.12
CA GLU A 843 2.60 1.58 -7.54
C GLU A 843 3.42 0.80 -8.57
N ASN A 844 4.70 1.14 -8.71
CA ASN A 844 5.64 0.32 -9.47
C ASN A 844 5.77 -1.03 -8.76
N ALA A 845 5.37 -2.12 -9.43
CA ALA A 845 5.36 -3.47 -8.86
C ALA A 845 6.72 -3.90 -8.30
N THR A 846 7.82 -3.45 -8.91
CA THR A 846 9.19 -3.73 -8.43
C THR A 846 9.45 -3.04 -7.09
N ASP A 847 9.10 -1.75 -6.98
CA ASP A 847 9.30 -0.98 -5.74
C ASP A 847 8.38 -1.51 -4.64
N LEU A 848 7.12 -1.78 -4.96
CA LEU A 848 6.13 -2.36 -4.04
C LEU A 848 6.61 -3.71 -3.48
N CYS A 849 7.05 -4.63 -4.35
CA CYS A 849 7.55 -5.93 -3.92
C CYS A 849 8.81 -5.79 -3.06
N CYS A 850 9.73 -4.91 -3.45
CA CYS A 850 10.94 -4.66 -2.70
C CYS A 850 10.64 -4.14 -1.29
N ASP A 851 9.77 -3.15 -1.17
CA ASP A 851 9.37 -2.58 0.12
C ASP A 851 8.59 -3.58 0.97
N TRP A 852 7.73 -4.39 0.37
CA TRP A 852 7.02 -5.47 1.05
C TRP A 852 7.97 -6.51 1.67
N VAL A 853 8.90 -7.02 0.86
CA VAL A 853 9.92 -8.00 1.27
C VAL A 853 10.83 -7.38 2.33
N LYS A 854 11.27 -6.14 2.14
CA LYS A 854 12.12 -5.40 3.09
C LYS A 854 11.44 -5.25 4.44
N MET A 855 10.17 -4.87 4.47
CA MET A 855 9.40 -4.75 5.70
C MET A 855 9.25 -6.10 6.41
N ALA A 856 8.91 -7.16 5.69
CA ALA A 856 8.82 -8.52 6.24
C ALA A 856 10.18 -9.05 6.73
N ALA A 857 11.28 -8.63 6.09
CA ALA A 857 12.62 -8.98 6.53
C ALA A 857 12.99 -8.19 7.80
N LEU A 858 12.74 -6.88 7.85
CA LEU A 858 13.07 -6.05 9.01
C LEU A 858 12.26 -6.44 10.26
N ASN A 859 10.99 -6.77 10.11
CA ASN A 859 10.15 -7.18 11.23
C ASN A 859 10.32 -8.67 11.62
N GLY A 860 11.04 -9.45 10.81
CA GLY A 860 11.30 -10.87 11.04
C GLY A 860 10.18 -11.83 10.64
N SER A 861 9.13 -11.40 9.93
CA SER A 861 7.96 -12.21 9.58
C SER A 861 8.03 -12.90 8.22
N ILE A 862 9.09 -12.68 7.43
CA ILE A 862 9.21 -13.16 6.05
C ILE A 862 9.14 -14.69 5.92
N TRP A 863 9.60 -15.43 6.93
CA TRP A 863 9.61 -16.89 6.91
C TRP A 863 8.26 -17.51 7.28
N ASP A 864 7.36 -16.74 7.91
CA ASP A 864 6.04 -17.16 8.39
C ASP A 864 4.90 -16.83 7.40
N TRP A 865 5.26 -16.48 6.16
CA TRP A 865 4.30 -16.14 5.12
C TRP A 865 3.33 -17.30 4.84
N LYS A 866 2.03 -16.99 4.86
CA LYS A 866 0.94 -17.90 4.49
C LYS A 866 0.82 -17.95 2.97
N SER A 867 1.70 -18.71 2.34
CA SER A 867 1.69 -18.98 0.90
C SER A 867 0.79 -20.18 0.54
N HIS A 868 0.44 -20.29 -0.74
CA HIS A 868 -0.45 -21.32 -1.27
C HIS A 868 0.37 -22.32 -2.11
N PRO A 869 0.15 -23.64 -1.98
CA PRO A 869 0.83 -24.62 -2.81
C PRO A 869 0.49 -24.42 -4.29
N VAL A 870 1.41 -24.75 -5.19
CA VAL A 870 1.14 -24.82 -6.63
C VAL A 870 0.42 -26.13 -6.93
N ASP A 871 -0.83 -26.06 -7.38
CA ASP A 871 -1.65 -27.23 -7.69
C ASP A 871 -1.09 -28.01 -8.89
N SER A 872 -0.88 -29.32 -8.72
CA SER A 872 -0.71 -30.24 -9.84
C SER A 872 -2.10 -30.64 -10.36
N PRO A 873 -2.37 -30.59 -11.67
CA PRO A 873 -3.63 -31.09 -12.21
C PRO A 873 -3.76 -32.59 -11.87
N PRO A 874 -4.96 -33.06 -11.47
CA PRO A 874 -5.15 -34.46 -11.13
C PRO A 874 -4.84 -35.36 -12.34
N VAL A 875 -4.15 -36.47 -12.08
CA VAL A 875 -3.63 -37.46 -13.05
C VAL A 875 -4.67 -37.98 -14.07
N ASN A 876 -5.96 -37.78 -13.83
CA ASN A 876 -7.06 -38.28 -14.68
C ASN A 876 -7.62 -37.27 -15.70
N ALA A 877 -7.02 -36.09 -15.89
CA ALA A 877 -7.56 -35.06 -16.79
C ALA A 877 -6.93 -35.05 -18.21
N VAL A 878 -6.07 -36.01 -18.55
CA VAL A 878 -5.53 -36.16 -19.92
C VAL A 878 -5.86 -37.56 -20.45
N GLN A 879 -7.11 -37.74 -20.86
CA GLN A 879 -7.51 -38.73 -21.86
C GLN A 879 -8.46 -38.10 -22.86
#